data_AF-A0A6L8IUH4-F1
#
_entry.id   AF-A0A6L8IUH4-F1
#
_cell.length_a   1.000
_cell.length_b   1.000
_cell.length_c   1.000
_cell.angle_alpha   90.00
_cell.angle_beta   90.00
_cell.angle_gamma   90.00
#
_symmetry.space_group_name_H-M   'P 1'
#
loop_
_entity.id
_entity.type
_entity.pdbx_description
1 polymer ?
#
loop_
_entity_poly.entity_id
_entity_poly.type
_entity_poly.pdbx_seq_one_letter_code
_entity_poly.pdbx_strand_id
1 'polypeptide(L)'
;PDPGTGTTFDVEVTGVGYANYESPHSNPLALLPDGSRLYVANTPSDTVDVIDTATNAVVGRINVGIDPVGVAVRPDGKEVWISNHVSDSVSVIDADRDSPTLHHVVATIQSFDSATKSTRFDEPVGIAFANDSKAYVALSSSNRIAVVDVASRSITTHLEITAQDPRALAVRGERLYVVPFESNNQTQLSGCHPENIDGELCTFDALEHVVNAADGNAQSLSLGYVADIVRHPDIPDRDLYVFDTATDQLLQVVDTLGTLLYGITVDSGGRVFVAQAEARNDANGKAGTQKHGMAELENRAFLNQITKVDCGDGCGEPAFFDLEPLPPQNPGKDLALATPFGIAVSADDSTLVVTAAASHRLFTVDADTGEVQGRIDTDWVPRGVALASTEAGAPAQAWVLNALANSVSRVDLADPANPTVTATIALEDPSDPDLKRGRIAFNDANASSTGTFACASCHPDGHTDQLLWVLETPLCDVGCDQIQPRLVQDIRGLRGSAPYHWDGIPGDPFGGVNTANILKSVEPNCDKDVPESCTLHVLEGSLATTMCDYRDCETNDEGKAGPLSGAERAAMAKYLLSVPYPPSVERPYTNEPTDTFKEGVRKFQFEQQCGNCHRQPFWTVTNMGGSGMDVPSWRGASDRWKNAPQNRFFFADRVRGDTRGFPERYGFVNDQDMYQMILEGSVGFSGSLGRQVTLSSTTARLTATTDLLIALEQSASEGGIVLQGEGIRLNDDGTSETLALQFQDDAYEDRDGSDASLAREDLLDQAAEGDVLVTVTGRLGYYADYEHPQPTLRPVELPTLPMFPGGRPADFPELYVNAPMRLRGGHIQQGAHVLVNGRRIHGSVVCETGTLPDCEDEVIVVELDELPTDAGLHLLQIQNPEGLFSNDFPFFVLGAPLQAQSGNLVTSGGTFEAQGAWNANTTNASVTFDGEVDFTIDEPSAQKWRVQLSHAVAIEADVEYSICYSAKAERSRYLEVNVDTAASDYRGLMGTEFIPEVGAATRGTGTILTKEYHEFRHRFVSPESDSTARLVFDLAQSDVDLQIDNVGLYRGRGCGDP
;
A
#
# COMPACT_ATOMS: atom_id res chain seq x y z
N PRO A 1 23.48 15.64 -11.75
CA PRO A 1 24.20 15.88 -13.03
C PRO A 1 25.72 15.59 -12.92
N ASP A 2 26.17 14.47 -13.49
CA ASP A 2 27.29 14.34 -14.46
C ASP A 2 27.21 12.92 -15.09
N PRO A 3 26.90 12.74 -16.40
CA PRO A 3 26.76 11.43 -17.04
C PRO A 3 28.07 11.07 -17.74
N GLY A 4 28.99 10.38 -17.07
CA GLY A 4 30.28 10.08 -17.69
C GLY A 4 31.24 9.12 -17.00
N THR A 5 30.99 8.69 -15.77
CA THR A 5 31.78 7.62 -15.15
C THR A 5 30.90 6.41 -14.97
N GLY A 6 31.13 5.38 -15.78
CA GLY A 6 30.75 4.02 -15.42
C GLY A 6 31.47 3.66 -14.12
N THR A 7 30.82 3.94 -13.00
CA THR A 7 31.17 3.38 -11.71
C THR A 7 30.84 1.90 -11.79
N THR A 8 31.87 1.07 -11.83
CA THR A 8 31.76 -0.26 -11.23
C THR A 8 31.18 -0.05 -9.83
N PHE A 9 30.05 -0.69 -9.52
CA PHE A 9 29.50 -0.76 -8.16
C PHE A 9 30.46 -1.60 -7.29
N ASP A 10 31.64 -1.07 -7.02
CA ASP A 10 32.49 -1.47 -5.91
C ASP A 10 32.20 -0.46 -4.80
N VAL A 11 31.08 -0.62 -4.10
CA VAL A 11 30.86 0.07 -2.84
C VAL A 11 30.48 -0.97 -1.82
N GLU A 12 31.37 -1.23 -0.86
CA GLU A 12 30.98 -1.68 0.47
C GLU A 12 30.08 -0.57 1.05
N VAL A 13 28.77 -0.64 0.77
CA VAL A 13 27.78 0.12 1.51
C VAL A 13 27.20 -0.81 2.56
N THR A 14 27.29 -0.40 3.82
CA THR A 14 26.78 -1.14 4.98
C THR A 14 25.78 -0.27 5.74
N GLY A 15 25.16 0.69 5.04
CA GLY A 15 24.36 1.77 5.59
C GLY A 15 22.87 1.45 5.74
N VAL A 16 22.24 2.07 6.73
CA VAL A 16 20.79 2.04 6.93
C VAL A 16 20.14 3.12 6.08
N GLY A 17 19.08 2.76 5.35
CA GLY A 17 18.26 3.71 4.59
C GLY A 17 17.10 4.28 5.39
N TYR A 18 16.41 5.26 4.80
CA TYR A 18 15.20 5.87 5.36
C TYR A 18 14.07 5.83 4.33
N ALA A 19 12.90 5.41 4.77
CA ALA A 19 11.66 5.49 4.03
C ALA A 19 10.57 6.11 4.91
N ASN A 20 9.71 6.93 4.31
CA ASN A 20 8.63 7.60 5.02
C ASN A 20 7.33 6.82 4.84
N TYR A 21 6.91 6.07 5.88
CA TYR A 21 5.70 5.24 5.83
C TYR A 21 4.41 5.99 6.18
N GLU A 22 4.51 7.30 6.49
CA GLU A 22 3.38 8.10 7.00
C GLU A 22 2.70 7.46 8.23
N SER A 23 3.47 6.89 9.17
CA SER A 23 2.90 6.29 10.37
C SER A 23 2.18 7.31 11.29
N PRO A 24 1.02 6.94 11.88
CA PRO A 24 0.21 7.83 12.71
C PRO A 24 0.82 8.06 14.10
N HIS A 25 0.63 9.24 14.69
CA HIS A 25 1.12 9.54 16.05
C HIS A 25 0.00 9.48 17.11
N SER A 26 0.33 8.97 18.29
CA SER A 26 -0.55 8.99 19.47
C SER A 26 0.30 9.20 20.72
N ASN A 27 0.18 10.38 21.33
CA ASN A 27 1.04 10.82 22.45
C ASN A 27 2.55 10.56 22.18
N PRO A 28 3.14 11.20 21.15
CA PRO A 28 4.51 10.91 20.71
C PRO A 28 5.60 11.51 21.62
N LEU A 29 5.22 12.12 22.73
CA LEU A 29 6.14 12.60 23.76
C LEU A 29 5.51 12.51 25.14
N ALA A 30 6.34 12.25 26.15
CA ALA A 30 5.88 12.14 27.52
C ALA A 30 6.91 12.70 28.51
N LEU A 31 6.41 13.37 29.55
CA LEU A 31 7.19 13.93 30.63
C LEU A 31 7.27 12.89 31.77
N LEU A 32 8.46 12.72 32.38
CA LEU A 32 8.55 11.93 33.61
C LEU A 32 7.71 12.58 34.73
N PRO A 33 7.16 11.81 35.69
CA PRO A 33 6.37 12.33 36.79
C PRO A 33 7.10 13.41 37.63
N ASP A 34 8.43 13.35 37.69
CA ASP A 34 9.27 14.32 38.39
C ASP A 34 9.55 15.61 37.58
N GLY A 35 9.08 15.68 36.33
CA GLY A 35 9.22 16.80 35.42
C GLY A 35 10.62 17.01 34.85
N SER A 36 11.56 16.11 35.12
CA SER A 36 12.99 16.35 34.89
C SER A 36 13.49 15.97 33.49
N ARG A 37 12.78 15.07 32.81
CA ARG A 37 13.10 14.56 31.48
C ARG A 37 11.84 14.46 30.64
N LEU A 38 11.97 14.84 29.39
CA LEU A 38 10.97 14.62 28.34
C LEU A 38 11.52 13.59 27.38
N TYR A 39 10.76 12.53 27.11
CA TYR A 39 11.06 11.53 26.10
C TYR A 39 10.22 11.83 24.87
N VAL A 40 10.85 11.84 23.69
CA VAL A 40 10.23 12.28 22.44
C VAL A 40 10.52 11.24 21.36
N ALA A 41 9.48 10.66 20.76
CA ALA A 41 9.63 9.81 19.59
C ALA A 41 10.12 10.66 18.41
N ASN A 42 11.26 10.29 17.84
CA ASN A 42 11.79 10.87 16.62
C ASN A 42 11.61 9.86 15.48
N THR A 43 10.40 9.82 14.92
CA THR A 43 9.96 8.81 13.94
C THR A 43 10.93 8.68 12.77
N PRO A 44 11.36 9.76 12.08
CA PRO A 44 12.24 9.62 10.92
C PRO A 44 13.62 9.03 11.23
N SER A 45 14.08 9.15 12.49
CA SER A 45 15.41 8.66 12.92
C SER A 45 15.35 7.33 13.66
N ASP A 46 14.20 6.66 13.76
CA ASP A 46 14.03 5.40 14.53
C ASP A 46 14.56 5.48 15.98
N THR A 47 14.41 6.66 16.61
CA THR A 47 14.99 6.94 17.93
C THR A 47 14.00 7.58 18.88
N VAL A 48 14.35 7.56 20.17
CA VAL A 48 13.75 8.38 21.21
C VAL A 48 14.78 9.37 21.74
N ASP A 49 14.47 10.65 21.61
CA ASP A 49 15.29 11.73 22.14
C ASP A 49 14.89 12.06 23.58
N VAL A 50 15.88 12.12 24.45
CA VAL A 50 15.73 12.46 25.87
C VAL A 50 16.15 13.91 26.08
N ILE A 51 15.22 14.77 26.47
CA ILE A 51 15.47 16.19 26.69
C ILE A 51 15.48 16.49 28.19
N ASP A 52 16.53 17.17 28.65
CA ASP A 52 16.57 17.77 29.99
C ASP A 52 15.73 19.06 29.99
N THR A 53 14.65 19.08 30.76
CA THR A 53 13.64 20.15 30.74
C THR A 53 14.14 21.46 31.35
N ALA A 54 15.18 21.42 32.18
CA ALA A 54 15.76 22.61 32.78
C ALA A 54 16.68 23.34 31.80
N THR A 55 17.45 22.59 31.00
CA THR A 55 18.46 23.11 30.08
C THR A 55 18.00 23.18 28.62
N ASN A 56 16.90 22.50 28.26
CA ASN A 56 16.41 22.28 26.90
C ASN A 56 17.42 21.54 26.00
N ALA A 57 18.37 20.80 26.58
CA ALA A 57 19.35 20.03 25.83
C ALA A 57 18.88 18.60 25.61
N VAL A 58 19.11 18.05 24.41
CA VAL A 58 19.05 16.61 24.18
C VAL A 58 20.23 15.97 24.90
N VAL A 59 19.95 15.13 25.89
CA VAL A 59 20.96 14.47 26.76
C VAL A 59 21.11 12.98 26.46
N GLY A 60 20.28 12.43 25.60
CA GLY A 60 20.37 11.05 25.12
C GLY A 60 19.55 10.86 23.85
N ARG A 61 20.01 9.94 23.00
CA ARG A 61 19.32 9.46 21.81
C ARG A 61 19.35 7.94 21.86
N ILE A 62 18.18 7.33 21.87
CA ILE A 62 18.03 5.90 22.13
C ILE A 62 17.49 5.26 20.86
N ASN A 63 18.27 4.37 20.26
CA ASN A 63 17.82 3.58 19.12
C ASN A 63 16.70 2.62 19.58
N VAL A 64 15.57 2.65 18.88
CA VAL A 64 14.41 1.77 19.14
C VAL A 64 14.05 1.01 17.85
N GLY A 65 12.81 0.54 17.73
CA GLY A 65 12.31 -0.03 16.48
C GLY A 65 12.04 1.04 15.42
N ILE A 66 11.53 0.59 14.27
CA ILE A 66 11.24 1.43 13.11
C ILE A 66 9.93 2.20 13.33
N ASP A 67 9.94 3.48 12.96
CA ASP A 67 8.82 4.42 13.08
C ASP A 67 8.22 4.42 14.50
N PRO A 68 8.95 4.93 15.51
CA PRO A 68 8.38 5.14 16.84
C PRO A 68 7.32 6.25 16.79
N VAL A 69 6.13 5.98 17.34
CA VAL A 69 4.95 6.86 17.20
C VAL A 69 4.20 7.22 18.49
N GLY A 70 4.44 6.47 19.56
CA GLY A 70 3.77 6.66 20.85
C GLY A 70 4.71 6.42 22.01
N VAL A 71 4.57 7.24 23.05
CA VAL A 71 5.43 7.24 24.24
C VAL A 71 4.56 7.23 25.48
N ALA A 72 4.76 6.24 26.36
CA ALA A 72 4.09 6.18 27.66
C ALA A 72 5.09 5.93 28.79
N VAL A 73 4.97 6.71 29.86
CA VAL A 73 5.79 6.55 31.07
C VAL A 73 5.03 5.68 32.07
N ARG A 74 5.70 4.67 32.62
CA ARG A 74 5.14 3.86 33.72
C ARG A 74 4.87 4.76 34.94
N PRO A 75 3.78 4.58 35.71
CA PRO A 75 3.41 5.52 36.78
C PRO A 75 4.50 5.79 37.82
N ASP A 76 5.35 4.82 38.13
CA ASP A 76 6.51 4.99 39.01
C ASP A 76 7.70 5.78 38.41
N GLY A 77 7.66 6.10 37.12
CA GLY A 77 8.67 6.87 36.38
C GLY A 77 9.93 6.09 36.01
N LYS A 78 9.98 4.77 36.21
CA LYS A 78 11.19 3.95 36.00
C LYS A 78 11.29 3.32 34.62
N GLU A 79 10.21 3.30 33.85
CA GLU A 79 10.21 2.78 32.49
C GLU A 79 9.46 3.72 31.54
N VAL A 80 9.93 3.76 30.31
CA VAL A 80 9.25 4.43 29.19
C VAL A 80 9.03 3.39 28.09
N TRP A 81 7.78 3.22 27.67
CA TRP A 81 7.38 2.28 26.63
C TRP A 81 7.13 3.04 25.33
N ILE A 82 7.65 2.50 24.24
CA ILE A 82 7.65 3.13 22.92
C ILE A 82 6.98 2.20 21.93
N SER A 83 5.90 2.65 21.29
CA SER A 83 5.29 1.92 20.19
C SER A 83 6.09 2.15 18.92
N ASN A 84 6.62 1.07 18.34
CA ASN A 84 7.33 1.08 17.07
C ASN A 84 6.39 0.53 15.99
N HIS A 85 5.77 1.42 15.22
CA HIS A 85 4.64 1.11 14.36
C HIS A 85 4.99 0.06 13.31
N VAL A 86 6.10 0.26 12.59
CA VAL A 86 6.54 -0.62 11.48
C VAL A 86 7.23 -1.89 12.01
N SER A 87 7.80 -1.83 13.20
CA SER A 87 8.45 -2.98 13.85
C SER A 87 7.48 -3.97 14.48
N ASP A 88 6.19 -3.64 14.59
CA ASP A 88 5.16 -4.43 15.28
C ASP A 88 5.59 -4.83 16.70
N SER A 89 6.13 -3.85 17.43
CA SER A 89 6.65 -4.10 18.76
C SER A 89 6.60 -2.85 19.64
N VAL A 90 6.77 -3.07 20.95
CA VAL A 90 7.03 -2.00 21.91
C VAL A 90 8.43 -2.16 22.49
N SER A 91 9.25 -1.11 22.40
CA SER A 91 10.53 -1.04 23.14
C SER A 91 10.28 -0.55 24.56
N VAL A 92 10.88 -1.22 25.54
CA VAL A 92 10.86 -0.81 26.95
C VAL A 92 12.21 -0.20 27.30
N ILE A 93 12.23 1.10 27.59
CA ILE A 93 13.42 1.86 27.95
C ILE A 93 13.47 2.00 29.47
N ASP A 94 14.66 1.80 30.04
CA ASP A 94 14.93 2.09 31.45
C ASP A 94 15.11 3.60 31.68
N ALA A 95 14.35 4.13 32.63
CA ALA A 95 14.39 5.53 33.06
C ALA A 95 14.79 5.69 34.53
N ASP A 96 15.16 4.61 35.22
CA ASP A 96 15.64 4.67 36.59
C ASP A 96 17.05 5.26 36.64
N ARG A 97 17.17 6.44 37.26
CA ARG A 97 18.42 7.22 37.33
C ARG A 97 19.57 6.49 38.02
N ASP A 98 19.26 5.54 38.89
CA ASP A 98 20.24 4.77 39.65
C ASP A 98 20.62 3.45 38.95
N SER A 99 20.04 3.18 37.78
CA SER A 99 20.26 1.94 37.03
C SER A 99 21.42 2.05 36.04
N PRO A 100 22.27 1.00 35.90
CA PRO A 100 23.35 0.97 34.91
C PRO A 100 22.85 0.86 33.46
N THR A 101 21.56 0.57 33.25
CA THR A 101 20.89 0.48 31.94
C THR A 101 20.09 1.74 31.59
N LEU A 102 20.20 2.82 32.38
CA LEU A 102 19.49 4.08 32.12
C LEU A 102 19.63 4.51 30.65
N HIS A 103 18.51 4.83 30.01
CA HIS A 103 18.40 5.21 28.60
C HIS A 103 18.77 4.10 27.59
N HIS A 104 18.65 2.83 27.97
CA HIS A 104 18.76 1.71 27.05
C HIS A 104 17.46 0.89 27.00
N VAL A 105 17.24 0.23 25.87
CA VAL A 105 16.15 -0.73 25.69
C VAL A 105 16.47 -1.99 26.51
N VAL A 106 15.63 -2.29 27.48
CA VAL A 106 15.78 -3.45 28.38
C VAL A 106 14.86 -4.61 28.02
N ALA A 107 13.84 -4.38 27.19
CA ALA A 107 12.96 -5.42 26.66
C ALA A 107 12.25 -4.98 25.37
N THR A 108 11.79 -5.97 24.60
CA THR A 108 10.87 -5.80 23.46
C THR A 108 9.60 -6.61 23.74
N ILE A 109 8.44 -5.98 23.64
CA ILE A 109 7.13 -6.65 23.71
C ILE A 109 6.61 -6.82 22.28
N GLN A 110 6.31 -8.05 21.89
CA GLN A 110 5.82 -8.41 20.56
C GLN A 110 5.19 -9.81 20.60
N SER A 111 4.49 -10.22 19.55
CA SER A 111 3.89 -11.56 19.44
C SER A 111 3.93 -12.08 18.02
N PHE A 112 4.23 -13.36 17.87
CA PHE A 112 4.27 -14.05 16.59
C PHE A 112 3.40 -15.30 16.60
N ASP A 113 2.84 -15.64 15.44
CA ASP A 113 2.29 -16.97 15.19
C ASP A 113 3.43 -17.96 14.98
N SER A 114 3.47 -19.04 15.76
CA SER A 114 4.56 -20.02 15.70
C SER A 114 4.58 -20.85 14.42
N ALA A 115 3.44 -20.98 13.74
CA ALA A 115 3.25 -21.81 12.55
C ALA A 115 3.49 -21.01 11.27
N THR A 116 2.86 -19.84 11.13
CA THR A 116 3.06 -18.97 9.96
C THR A 116 4.31 -18.11 10.08
N LYS A 117 4.87 -17.93 11.29
CA LYS A 117 5.99 -17.01 11.55
C LYS A 117 5.66 -15.55 11.23
N SER A 118 4.37 -15.18 11.20
CA SER A 118 3.92 -13.80 11.03
C SER A 118 3.63 -13.12 12.36
N THR A 119 3.56 -11.79 12.37
CA THR A 119 3.22 -11.01 13.57
C THR A 119 1.75 -11.21 13.99
N ARG A 120 1.49 -11.06 15.28
CA ARG A 120 0.15 -10.90 15.87
C ARG A 120 0.02 -9.57 16.64
N PHE A 121 1.01 -8.70 16.51
CA PHE A 121 1.18 -7.46 17.24
C PHE A 121 1.32 -6.28 16.29
N ASP A 122 0.57 -6.34 15.19
CA ASP A 122 0.72 -5.47 14.03
C ASP A 122 0.31 -4.02 14.32
N GLU A 123 1.15 -3.08 13.89
CA GLU A 123 0.97 -1.63 13.98
C GLU A 123 0.56 -1.12 15.38
N PRO A 124 1.44 -1.24 16.40
CA PRO A 124 1.16 -0.68 17.72
C PRO A 124 1.20 0.86 17.68
N VAL A 125 0.24 1.52 18.34
CA VAL A 125 0.13 2.98 18.37
C VAL A 125 0.06 3.52 19.80
N GLY A 126 -1.14 3.66 20.39
CA GLY A 126 -1.29 4.20 21.74
C GLY A 126 -0.91 3.21 22.83
N ILE A 127 -0.29 3.70 23.91
CA ILE A 127 0.01 2.93 25.11
C ILE A 127 -0.61 3.64 26.32
N ALA A 128 -1.26 2.89 27.21
CA ALA A 128 -1.73 3.41 28.48
C ALA A 128 -1.50 2.42 29.63
N PHE A 129 -0.92 2.89 30.74
CA PHE A 129 -0.78 2.08 31.94
C PHE A 129 -2.05 2.16 32.79
N ALA A 130 -2.59 1.00 33.16
CA ALA A 130 -3.59 0.91 34.23
C ALA A 130 -2.95 1.22 35.59
N ASN A 131 -1.73 0.70 35.79
CA ASN A 131 -0.89 0.84 36.98
C ASN A 131 0.51 0.25 36.65
N ASP A 132 1.40 0.18 37.64
CA ASP A 132 2.77 -0.35 37.45
C ASP A 132 2.83 -1.85 37.07
N SER A 133 1.72 -2.59 37.11
CA SER A 133 1.66 -4.02 36.80
C SER A 133 0.93 -4.34 35.49
N LYS A 134 0.16 -3.41 34.93
CA LYS A 134 -0.70 -3.67 33.76
C LYS A 134 -0.73 -2.49 32.80
N ALA A 135 -0.57 -2.77 31.51
CA ALA A 135 -0.62 -1.80 30.43
C ALA A 135 -1.52 -2.28 29.29
N TYR A 136 -1.95 -1.33 28.46
CA TYR A 136 -2.71 -1.54 27.24
C TYR A 136 -1.93 -0.98 26.07
N VAL A 137 -1.92 -1.70 24.94
CA VAL A 137 -1.31 -1.27 23.69
C VAL A 137 -2.35 -1.40 22.58
N ALA A 138 -2.63 -0.33 21.86
CA ALA A 138 -3.53 -0.37 20.73
C ALA A 138 -2.82 -1.01 19.52
N LEU A 139 -3.46 -2.00 18.91
CA LEU A 139 -3.00 -2.70 17.70
C LEU A 139 -3.90 -2.28 16.55
N SER A 140 -3.48 -1.23 15.86
CA SER A 140 -4.29 -0.45 14.93
C SER A 140 -4.90 -1.33 13.85
N SER A 141 -4.07 -1.97 13.02
CA SER A 141 -4.49 -2.77 11.85
C SER A 141 -5.44 -3.95 12.20
N SER A 142 -5.35 -4.48 13.42
CA SER A 142 -6.11 -5.64 13.87
C SER A 142 -7.39 -5.29 14.65
N ASN A 143 -7.67 -4.01 14.88
CA ASN A 143 -8.82 -3.51 15.66
C ASN A 143 -8.88 -4.07 17.09
N ARG A 144 -7.73 -4.12 17.76
CA ARG A 144 -7.62 -4.73 19.09
C ARG A 144 -6.78 -3.90 20.03
N ILE A 145 -6.98 -4.11 21.33
CA ILE A 145 -6.09 -3.63 22.38
C ILE A 145 -5.43 -4.83 23.03
N ALA A 146 -4.11 -4.93 22.98
CA ALA A 146 -3.34 -5.92 23.72
C ALA A 146 -3.27 -5.52 25.20
N VAL A 147 -3.58 -6.47 26.08
CA VAL A 147 -3.45 -6.31 27.54
C VAL A 147 -2.14 -6.95 27.99
N VAL A 148 -1.20 -6.13 28.47
CA VAL A 148 0.17 -6.55 28.77
C VAL A 148 0.39 -6.59 30.28
N ASP A 149 0.91 -7.72 30.76
CA ASP A 149 1.47 -7.82 32.11
C ASP A 149 2.89 -7.20 32.11
N VAL A 150 3.07 -6.14 32.88
CA VAL A 150 4.28 -5.31 32.85
C VAL A 150 5.50 -6.08 33.34
N ALA A 151 5.36 -6.96 34.34
CA ALA A 151 6.49 -7.68 34.92
C ALA A 151 7.02 -8.77 33.99
N SER A 152 6.13 -9.55 33.37
CA SER A 152 6.48 -10.65 32.47
C SER A 152 6.69 -10.24 31.02
N ARG A 153 6.32 -9.00 30.65
CA ARG A 153 6.35 -8.49 29.26
C ARG A 153 5.46 -9.28 28.30
N SER A 154 4.45 -9.97 28.84
CA SER A 154 3.62 -10.89 28.06
C SER A 154 2.22 -10.36 27.84
N ILE A 155 1.66 -10.66 26.66
CA ILE A 155 0.28 -10.34 26.32
C ILE A 155 -0.63 -11.38 26.98
N THR A 156 -1.54 -10.93 27.83
CA THR A 156 -2.43 -11.78 28.62
C THR A 156 -3.76 -12.03 27.93
N THR A 157 -4.29 -11.03 27.22
CA THR A 157 -5.53 -11.10 26.44
C THR A 157 -5.60 -9.94 25.45
N HIS A 158 -6.64 -9.91 24.62
CA HIS A 158 -6.98 -8.79 23.75
C HIS A 158 -8.39 -8.28 24.05
N LEU A 159 -8.59 -6.97 23.94
CA LEU A 159 -9.91 -6.33 23.88
C LEU A 159 -10.28 -6.15 22.41
N GLU A 160 -11.49 -6.55 22.03
CA GLU A 160 -11.99 -6.38 20.67
C GLU A 160 -12.59 -4.97 20.52
N ILE A 161 -12.11 -4.22 19.53
CA ILE A 161 -12.65 -2.91 19.15
C ILE A 161 -13.44 -3.12 17.86
N THR A 162 -14.65 -2.59 17.84
CA THR A 162 -15.61 -2.84 16.76
C THR A 162 -15.82 -1.61 15.89
N ALA A 163 -14.71 -0.90 15.69
CA ALA A 163 -14.48 0.29 14.90
C ALA A 163 -13.04 0.19 14.34
N GLN A 164 -12.69 1.02 13.37
CA GLN A 164 -11.44 0.89 12.64
C GLN A 164 -10.32 1.68 13.31
N ASP A 165 -9.16 1.03 13.40
CA ASP A 165 -7.88 1.66 13.73
C ASP A 165 -7.89 2.31 15.14
N PRO A 166 -8.00 1.52 16.23
CA PRO A 166 -7.80 2.02 17.59
C PRO A 166 -6.42 2.67 17.74
N ARG A 167 -6.36 3.97 18.03
CA ARG A 167 -5.10 4.73 18.15
C ARG A 167 -4.88 5.34 19.53
N ALA A 168 -5.83 6.11 20.05
CA ALA A 168 -5.61 6.93 21.23
C ALA A 168 -6.20 6.29 22.49
N LEU A 169 -5.38 6.19 23.54
CA LEU A 169 -5.73 5.56 24.81
C LEU A 169 -5.53 6.56 25.96
N ALA A 170 -6.46 6.55 26.91
CA ALA A 170 -6.29 7.23 28.19
C ALA A 170 -6.77 6.34 29.33
N VAL A 171 -6.05 6.38 30.46
CA VAL A 171 -6.51 5.75 31.71
C VAL A 171 -6.75 6.85 32.74
N ARG A 172 -7.92 6.82 33.38
CA ARG A 172 -8.24 7.67 34.53
C ARG A 172 -9.04 6.86 35.55
N GLY A 173 -8.54 6.84 36.78
CA GLY A 173 -9.11 5.98 37.84
C GLY A 173 -9.06 4.51 37.43
N GLU A 174 -10.17 3.80 37.55
CA GLU A 174 -10.28 2.39 37.18
C GLU A 174 -10.78 2.18 35.74
N ARG A 175 -10.76 3.22 34.89
CA ARG A 175 -11.29 3.15 33.51
C ARG A 175 -10.22 3.38 32.45
N LEU A 176 -10.30 2.58 31.39
CA LEU A 176 -9.60 2.76 30.13
C LEU A 176 -10.57 3.35 29.11
N TYR A 177 -10.13 4.39 28.41
CA TYR A 177 -10.82 5.05 27.32
C TYR A 177 -10.06 4.79 26.04
N VAL A 178 -10.76 4.32 25.00
CA VAL A 178 -10.18 3.95 23.71
C VAL A 178 -10.92 4.68 22.61
N VAL A 179 -10.16 5.39 21.78
CA VAL A 179 -10.64 6.10 20.60
C VAL A 179 -10.07 5.42 19.34
N PRO A 180 -10.92 4.84 18.48
CA PRO A 180 -10.60 4.50 17.10
C PRO A 180 -10.50 5.76 16.25
N PHE A 181 -9.53 5.79 15.35
CA PHE A 181 -9.31 6.91 14.45
C PHE A 181 -10.46 7.07 13.45
N GLU A 182 -10.92 5.94 12.89
CA GLU A 182 -12.00 5.86 11.91
C GLU A 182 -13.25 5.25 12.57
N SER A 183 -14.07 6.13 13.16
CA SER A 183 -15.28 5.73 13.89
C SER A 183 -16.55 5.74 13.04
N ASN A 184 -16.48 6.38 11.85
CA ASN A 184 -17.57 6.66 10.91
C ASN A 184 -18.27 8.01 11.18
N ASN A 185 -19.30 8.36 10.41
CA ASN A 185 -20.18 9.52 10.69
C ASN A 185 -21.61 9.33 10.14
N GLN A 186 -21.97 8.06 9.92
CA GLN A 186 -23.24 7.58 9.38
C GLN A 186 -23.53 7.94 7.92
N THR A 187 -22.62 8.59 7.19
CA THR A 187 -22.85 8.92 5.78
C THR A 187 -22.72 7.70 4.88
N GLN A 188 -23.53 7.62 3.82
CA GLN A 188 -23.47 6.56 2.81
C GLN A 188 -24.12 6.95 1.49
N LEU A 189 -23.99 6.12 0.45
CA LEU A 189 -24.89 6.23 -0.70
C LEU A 189 -26.30 5.77 -0.36
N SER A 190 -27.29 6.50 -0.89
CA SER A 190 -28.73 6.29 -0.73
C SER A 190 -29.30 5.08 -1.50
N GLY A 191 -28.57 3.98 -1.58
CA GLY A 191 -28.98 2.79 -2.35
C GLY A 191 -29.69 1.74 -1.50
N CYS A 192 -30.80 1.20 -1.98
CA CYS A 192 -31.55 0.17 -1.26
C CYS A 192 -32.29 -0.81 -2.18
N HIS A 193 -33.06 -1.72 -1.58
CA HIS A 193 -33.99 -2.56 -2.31
C HIS A 193 -35.15 -1.74 -2.90
N PRO A 194 -35.67 -2.06 -4.10
CA PRO A 194 -36.66 -1.24 -4.80
C PRO A 194 -37.94 -0.95 -3.99
N GLU A 195 -38.34 -1.86 -3.10
CA GLU A 195 -39.47 -1.68 -2.20
C GLU A 195 -39.29 -0.59 -1.13
N ASN A 196 -38.05 -0.17 -0.86
CA ASN A 196 -37.68 0.76 0.21
C ASN A 196 -37.28 2.15 -0.31
N ILE A 197 -37.42 2.41 -1.61
CA ILE A 197 -37.13 3.72 -2.21
C ILE A 197 -38.16 4.76 -1.72
N ASP A 198 -37.69 5.74 -0.96
CA ASP A 198 -38.51 6.80 -0.36
C ASP A 198 -38.20 8.21 -0.92
N GLY A 199 -37.09 8.34 -1.66
CA GLY A 199 -36.60 9.61 -2.22
C GLY A 199 -35.83 10.48 -1.22
N GLU A 200 -35.63 10.03 0.02
CA GLU A 200 -34.92 10.76 1.07
C GLU A 200 -33.66 10.02 1.53
N LEU A 201 -33.83 8.88 2.21
CA LEU A 201 -32.75 7.97 2.64
C LEU A 201 -32.37 7.00 1.54
N CYS A 202 -33.35 6.59 0.73
CA CYS A 202 -33.11 5.76 -0.43
C CYS A 202 -33.62 6.41 -1.71
N THR A 203 -32.71 6.70 -2.63
CA THR A 203 -33.00 7.42 -3.88
C THR A 203 -32.84 6.57 -5.15
N PHE A 204 -32.26 5.37 -5.06
CA PHE A 204 -32.11 4.47 -6.21
C PHE A 204 -32.17 2.98 -5.84
N ASP A 205 -32.59 2.14 -6.80
CA ASP A 205 -32.55 0.68 -6.70
C ASP A 205 -31.12 0.20 -6.85
N ALA A 206 -30.52 -0.21 -5.74
CA ALA A 206 -29.16 -0.69 -5.76
C ALA A 206 -29.02 -2.14 -6.20
N LEU A 207 -30.09 -2.96 -6.15
CA LEU A 207 -30.03 -4.34 -6.62
C LEU A 207 -29.99 -4.38 -8.15
N GLU A 208 -30.85 -3.61 -8.81
CA GLU A 208 -30.81 -3.41 -10.27
C GLU A 208 -29.43 -2.91 -10.71
N HIS A 209 -28.88 -1.95 -9.96
CA HIS A 209 -27.68 -1.26 -10.39
C HIS A 209 -26.36 -1.98 -10.06
N VAL A 210 -26.24 -2.58 -8.86
CA VAL A 210 -24.98 -3.19 -8.39
C VAL A 210 -24.92 -4.70 -8.61
N VAL A 211 -26.06 -5.41 -8.56
CA VAL A 211 -26.09 -6.88 -8.45
C VAL A 211 -26.69 -7.55 -9.69
N ASN A 212 -27.76 -6.97 -10.26
CA ASN A 212 -28.60 -7.61 -11.26
C ASN A 212 -28.59 -6.90 -12.62
N ALA A 213 -27.51 -6.20 -12.98
CA ALA A 213 -27.39 -5.52 -14.27
C ALA A 213 -27.52 -6.52 -15.45
N ALA A 214 -28.77 -6.77 -15.85
CA ALA A 214 -29.19 -7.86 -16.73
C ALA A 214 -28.79 -7.63 -18.19
N ASP A 215 -28.26 -6.44 -18.50
CA ASP A 215 -27.97 -5.99 -19.86
C ASP A 215 -26.47 -6.07 -20.22
N GLY A 216 -25.66 -6.76 -19.41
CA GLY A 216 -24.20 -6.84 -19.63
C GLY A 216 -23.46 -5.55 -19.32
N ASN A 217 -24.16 -4.57 -18.74
CA ASN A 217 -23.69 -3.23 -18.39
C ASN A 217 -23.33 -3.11 -16.89
N ALA A 218 -22.95 -4.22 -16.25
CA ALA A 218 -22.60 -4.27 -14.81
C ALA A 218 -21.38 -3.42 -14.40
N GLN A 219 -20.82 -2.62 -15.32
CA GLN A 219 -19.65 -1.78 -15.12
C GLN A 219 -19.74 -0.43 -15.84
N SER A 220 -20.85 -0.16 -16.53
CA SER A 220 -21.06 1.14 -17.17
C SER A 220 -21.51 2.14 -16.12
N LEU A 221 -20.98 3.36 -16.22
CA LEU A 221 -21.30 4.54 -15.42
C LEU A 221 -22.74 4.58 -14.92
N SER A 222 -22.96 5.36 -13.87
CA SER A 222 -24.26 5.70 -13.33
C SER A 222 -25.20 6.48 -14.27
N LEU A 223 -25.28 6.04 -15.52
CA LEU A 223 -26.09 6.56 -16.60
C LEU A 223 -27.53 6.21 -16.30
N GLY A 224 -28.32 7.25 -16.05
CA GLY A 224 -29.77 7.14 -15.90
C GLY A 224 -30.29 6.91 -14.48
N TYR A 225 -29.48 7.03 -13.42
CA TYR A 225 -30.00 7.03 -12.04
C TYR A 225 -29.41 8.14 -11.16
N VAL A 226 -30.05 8.37 -10.01
CA VAL A 226 -29.82 9.49 -9.10
C VAL A 226 -29.23 9.00 -7.78
N ALA A 227 -27.94 9.24 -7.55
CA ALA A 227 -27.21 8.84 -6.34
C ALA A 227 -26.93 10.07 -5.46
N ASP A 228 -27.31 9.97 -4.19
CA ASP A 228 -27.01 10.97 -3.17
C ASP A 228 -26.17 10.34 -2.04
N ILE A 229 -25.39 11.18 -1.35
CA ILE A 229 -24.81 10.87 -0.04
C ILE A 229 -25.82 11.32 1.03
N VAL A 230 -26.14 10.42 1.96
CA VAL A 230 -27.12 10.64 3.04
C VAL A 230 -26.58 10.14 4.38
N ARG A 231 -26.99 10.75 5.49
CA ARG A 231 -26.76 10.20 6.83
C ARG A 231 -27.85 9.16 7.16
N HIS A 232 -27.45 7.91 7.37
CA HIS A 232 -28.36 6.81 7.68
C HIS A 232 -28.17 6.32 9.12
N PRO A 233 -29.19 6.42 9.98
CA PRO A 233 -29.03 6.20 11.43
C PRO A 233 -28.66 4.77 11.83
N ASP A 234 -28.91 3.78 10.96
CA ASP A 234 -28.52 2.39 11.23
C ASP A 234 -27.05 2.06 10.89
N ILE A 235 -26.30 3.01 10.33
CA ILE A 235 -24.85 2.82 10.11
C ILE A 235 -24.14 2.94 11.46
N PRO A 236 -23.31 1.96 11.85
CA PRO A 236 -22.52 2.05 13.08
C PRO A 236 -21.58 3.26 13.07
N ASP A 237 -21.56 3.98 14.19
CA ASP A 237 -20.78 5.19 14.43
C ASP A 237 -20.21 5.10 15.84
N ARG A 238 -19.20 4.25 16.04
CA ARG A 238 -18.74 3.86 17.38
C ARG A 238 -17.41 4.52 17.66
N ASP A 239 -17.40 5.47 18.57
CA ASP A 239 -16.29 6.41 18.70
C ASP A 239 -15.48 6.29 19.99
N LEU A 240 -16.12 5.94 21.10
CA LEU A 240 -15.44 5.88 22.39
C LEU A 240 -15.82 4.63 23.16
N TYR A 241 -14.84 3.77 23.39
CA TYR A 241 -15.01 2.57 24.20
C TYR A 241 -14.47 2.82 25.59
N VAL A 242 -15.25 2.46 26.60
CA VAL A 242 -14.86 2.59 28.01
C VAL A 242 -14.82 1.20 28.64
N PHE A 243 -13.65 0.80 29.13
CA PHE A 243 -13.42 -0.48 29.78
C PHE A 243 -13.11 -0.31 31.26
N ASP A 244 -13.49 -1.31 32.05
CA ASP A 244 -13.02 -1.47 33.42
C ASP A 244 -11.61 -2.05 33.44
N THR A 245 -10.66 -1.35 34.06
CA THR A 245 -9.24 -1.76 34.03
C THR A 245 -8.93 -2.95 34.94
N ALA A 246 -9.79 -3.24 35.93
CA ALA A 246 -9.60 -4.36 36.84
C ALA A 246 -10.07 -5.69 36.21
N THR A 247 -11.13 -5.65 35.42
CA THR A 247 -11.81 -6.83 34.86
C THR A 247 -11.72 -6.96 33.34
N ASP A 248 -11.22 -5.93 32.64
CA ASP A 248 -11.17 -5.83 31.18
C ASP A 248 -12.55 -5.87 30.49
N GLN A 249 -13.62 -5.65 31.25
CA GLN A 249 -14.97 -5.64 30.71
C GLN A 249 -15.31 -4.31 30.06
N LEU A 250 -15.87 -4.36 28.85
CA LEU A 250 -16.46 -3.21 28.18
C LEU A 250 -17.65 -2.71 29.02
N LEU A 251 -17.56 -1.48 29.49
CA LEU A 251 -18.60 -0.81 30.27
C LEU A 251 -19.61 -0.09 29.37
N GLN A 252 -19.11 0.65 28.38
CA GLN A 252 -19.93 1.49 27.50
C GLN A 252 -19.22 1.75 26.17
N VAL A 253 -20.03 1.97 25.13
CA VAL A 253 -19.61 2.59 23.86
C VAL A 253 -20.40 3.89 23.71
N VAL A 254 -19.74 4.97 23.33
CA VAL A 254 -20.36 6.26 22.99
C VAL A 254 -20.18 6.50 21.51
N ASP A 255 -21.27 6.95 20.89
CA ASP A 255 -21.40 7.16 19.45
C ASP A 255 -21.46 8.67 19.15
N THR A 256 -21.21 9.04 17.89
CA THR A 256 -21.30 10.39 17.33
C THR A 256 -20.36 11.41 18.00
N LEU A 257 -19.07 11.08 18.08
CA LEU A 257 -18.06 12.04 18.55
C LEU A 257 -17.43 12.86 17.43
N GLY A 258 -17.36 12.34 16.20
CA GLY A 258 -16.75 12.97 15.04
C GLY A 258 -16.40 11.92 13.99
N THR A 259 -15.82 12.33 12.86
CA THR A 259 -15.49 11.39 11.77
C THR A 259 -14.09 10.83 11.88
N LEU A 260 -13.11 11.71 12.11
CA LEU A 260 -11.70 11.38 12.31
C LEU A 260 -11.31 11.81 13.73
N LEU A 261 -10.96 10.85 14.57
CA LEU A 261 -10.70 11.08 16.00
C LEU A 261 -9.20 10.95 16.30
N TYR A 262 -8.59 12.02 16.79
CA TYR A 262 -7.15 12.10 17.01
C TYR A 262 -6.80 11.83 18.49
N GLY A 263 -6.42 12.86 19.24
CA GLY A 263 -6.04 12.72 20.65
C GLY A 263 -7.23 12.68 21.61
N ILE A 264 -7.03 12.03 22.75
CA ILE A 264 -7.97 11.97 23.89
C ILE A 264 -7.28 12.42 25.18
N THR A 265 -8.03 13.17 26.02
CA THR A 265 -7.64 13.43 27.41
C THR A 265 -8.85 13.32 28.33
N VAL A 266 -8.62 13.01 29.61
CA VAL A 266 -9.69 12.83 30.60
C VAL A 266 -9.31 13.58 31.87
N ASP A 267 -10.20 14.44 32.35
CA ASP A 267 -9.95 15.27 33.53
C ASP A 267 -10.17 14.51 34.85
N SER A 268 -10.03 15.18 36.01
CA SER A 268 -10.21 14.51 37.31
C SER A 268 -11.67 14.16 37.64
N GLY A 269 -12.63 14.85 37.03
CA GLY A 269 -14.07 14.58 37.13
C GLY A 269 -14.57 13.46 36.21
N GLY A 270 -13.72 12.95 35.32
CA GLY A 270 -14.08 11.94 34.32
C GLY A 270 -14.75 12.53 33.07
N ARG A 271 -14.56 13.82 32.80
CA ARG A 271 -14.93 14.45 31.52
C ARG A 271 -13.86 14.10 30.49
N VAL A 272 -14.30 13.48 29.40
CA VAL A 272 -13.47 13.06 28.28
C VAL A 272 -13.50 14.15 27.22
N PHE A 273 -12.34 14.52 26.69
CA PHE A 273 -12.20 15.46 25.58
C PHE A 273 -11.45 14.77 24.43
N VAL A 274 -12.01 14.84 23.23
CA VAL A 274 -11.45 14.25 22.01
C VAL A 274 -11.25 15.34 20.97
N ALA A 275 -10.02 15.49 20.47
CA ALA A 275 -9.73 16.34 19.32
C ALA A 275 -10.15 15.60 18.05
N GLN A 276 -10.97 16.24 17.20
CA GLN A 276 -11.56 15.56 16.05
C GLN A 276 -11.84 16.48 14.86
N ALA A 277 -12.03 15.86 13.70
CA ALA A 277 -12.60 16.48 12.52
C ALA A 277 -13.90 15.77 12.12
N GLU A 278 -14.99 16.54 11.96
CA GLU A 278 -16.27 16.05 11.47
C GLU A 278 -16.42 16.40 9.99
N ALA A 279 -16.49 15.39 9.15
CA ALA A 279 -16.67 15.57 7.72
C ALA A 279 -18.09 16.01 7.38
N ARG A 280 -18.19 16.90 6.40
CA ARG A 280 -19.47 17.46 5.92
C ARG A 280 -19.81 16.96 4.53
N ASN A 281 -19.43 15.73 4.21
CA ASN A 281 -19.65 15.14 2.89
C ASN A 281 -21.13 14.94 2.53
N ASP A 282 -22.04 14.92 3.51
CA ASP A 282 -23.48 14.96 3.29
C ASP A 282 -24.01 16.37 2.94
N ALA A 283 -23.29 17.45 3.27
CA ALA A 283 -23.73 18.82 3.04
C ALA A 283 -23.92 19.13 1.54
N ASN A 284 -23.03 18.61 0.69
CA ASN A 284 -23.20 18.61 -0.77
C ASN A 284 -23.60 17.23 -1.32
N GLY A 285 -24.06 16.34 -0.44
CA GLY A 285 -24.40 14.96 -0.76
C GLY A 285 -25.59 14.79 -1.71
N LYS A 286 -26.45 15.82 -1.87
CA LYS A 286 -27.60 15.79 -2.79
C LYS A 286 -27.23 16.14 -4.25
N ALA A 287 -26.05 15.71 -4.70
CA ALA A 287 -25.54 15.94 -6.05
C ALA A 287 -26.36 15.24 -7.13
N GLY A 288 -27.01 14.11 -6.79
CA GLY A 288 -27.95 13.45 -7.65
C GLY A 288 -29.26 14.22 -7.75
N THR A 289 -29.98 14.33 -6.63
CA THR A 289 -31.37 14.82 -6.63
C THR A 289 -31.47 16.33 -6.80
N GLN A 290 -30.54 17.09 -6.21
CA GLN A 290 -30.58 18.56 -6.18
C GLN A 290 -29.43 19.21 -6.96
N LYS A 291 -28.49 18.42 -7.49
CA LYS A 291 -27.31 18.91 -8.23
C LYS A 291 -26.40 19.80 -7.36
N HIS A 292 -26.31 19.48 -6.06
CA HIS A 292 -25.34 20.11 -5.16
C HIS A 292 -23.89 19.90 -5.67
N GLY A 293 -23.02 20.84 -5.34
CA GLY A 293 -21.59 20.83 -5.62
C GLY A 293 -20.80 21.54 -4.52
N MET A 294 -19.70 22.20 -4.87
CA MET A 294 -18.83 22.86 -3.88
C MET A 294 -19.47 24.06 -3.18
N ALA A 295 -20.48 24.69 -3.79
CA ALA A 295 -21.15 25.84 -3.22
C ALA A 295 -21.88 25.50 -1.91
N GLU A 296 -22.52 24.32 -1.84
CA GLU A 296 -23.23 23.82 -0.65
C GLU A 296 -22.30 23.40 0.49
N LEU A 297 -21.05 23.04 0.15
CA LEU A 297 -20.02 22.78 1.16
C LEU A 297 -19.50 24.09 1.79
N GLU A 298 -19.70 25.24 1.13
CA GLU A 298 -19.25 26.57 1.57
C GLU A 298 -17.73 26.62 1.83
N ASN A 299 -16.97 25.87 1.01
CA ASN A 299 -15.52 25.65 1.12
C ASN A 299 -15.07 25.14 2.50
N ARG A 300 -15.93 24.37 3.18
CA ARG A 300 -15.68 23.80 4.51
C ARG A 300 -15.97 22.31 4.54
N ALA A 301 -14.98 21.53 4.11
CA ALA A 301 -15.04 20.06 4.08
C ALA A 301 -15.16 19.44 5.47
N PHE A 302 -14.47 20.01 6.46
CA PHE A 302 -14.43 19.51 7.83
C PHE A 302 -14.80 20.61 8.83
N LEU A 303 -15.52 20.23 9.89
CA LEU A 303 -15.59 20.99 11.13
C LEU A 303 -14.47 20.51 12.05
N ASN A 304 -13.61 21.42 12.45
CA ASN A 304 -12.54 21.16 13.40
C ASN A 304 -13.07 21.44 14.80
N GLN A 305 -13.08 20.42 15.66
CA GLN A 305 -13.83 20.46 16.91
C GLN A 305 -13.10 19.74 18.04
N ILE A 306 -13.52 20.04 19.27
CA ILE A 306 -13.26 19.18 20.43
C ILE A 306 -14.59 18.64 20.91
N THR A 307 -14.70 17.33 21.05
CA THR A 307 -15.89 16.69 21.60
C THR A 307 -15.69 16.42 23.08
N LYS A 308 -16.63 16.86 23.92
CA LYS A 308 -16.68 16.62 25.37
C LYS A 308 -17.73 15.58 25.71
N VAL A 309 -17.38 14.60 26.53
CA VAL A 309 -18.32 13.59 27.05
C VAL A 309 -18.14 13.47 28.57
N ASP A 310 -19.20 13.71 29.35
CA ASP A 310 -19.15 13.55 30.81
C ASP A 310 -19.28 12.07 31.16
N CYS A 311 -18.18 11.42 31.57
CA CYS A 311 -18.11 9.99 31.86
C CYS A 311 -17.89 9.64 33.34
N GLY A 312 -17.98 10.59 34.26
CA GLY A 312 -17.75 10.36 35.70
C GLY A 312 -18.63 9.25 36.30
N ASP A 313 -19.95 9.32 36.06
CA ASP A 313 -20.96 8.35 36.52
C ASP A 313 -21.64 7.65 35.32
N GLY A 314 -20.83 7.13 34.40
CA GLY A 314 -21.28 6.67 33.08
C GLY A 314 -21.26 7.80 32.06
N CYS A 315 -21.04 7.49 30.78
CA CYS A 315 -20.92 8.50 29.74
C CYS A 315 -22.30 9.03 29.33
N GLY A 316 -22.45 10.35 29.39
CA GLY A 316 -23.61 11.08 28.87
C GLY A 316 -23.52 11.36 27.37
N GLU A 317 -24.40 12.26 26.90
CA GLU A 317 -24.43 12.72 25.51
C GLU A 317 -23.19 13.57 25.17
N PRO A 318 -22.62 13.43 23.96
CA PRO A 318 -21.54 14.29 23.49
C PRO A 318 -21.95 15.77 23.39
N ALA A 319 -21.02 16.66 23.69
CA ALA A 319 -21.13 18.10 23.47
C ALA A 319 -19.95 18.59 22.62
N PHE A 320 -20.23 19.39 21.59
CA PHE A 320 -19.22 19.83 20.63
C PHE A 320 -18.75 21.25 20.95
N PHE A 321 -17.43 21.44 20.98
CA PHE A 321 -16.78 22.74 21.01
C PHE A 321 -16.34 23.10 19.60
N ASP A 322 -17.08 24.02 18.97
CA ASP A 322 -16.72 24.60 17.69
C ASP A 322 -15.50 25.51 17.84
N LEU A 323 -14.36 25.07 17.31
CA LEU A 323 -13.11 25.81 17.41
C LEU A 323 -13.08 27.05 16.51
N GLU A 324 -13.98 27.09 15.53
CA GLU A 324 -14.07 28.09 14.47
C GLU A 324 -15.54 28.42 14.20
N PRO A 325 -15.88 29.60 13.63
CA PRO A 325 -17.24 29.90 13.22
C PRO A 325 -17.81 28.84 12.28
N LEU A 326 -19.08 28.47 12.50
CA LEU A 326 -19.79 27.54 11.63
C LEU A 326 -20.19 28.19 10.29
N PRO A 327 -20.17 27.43 9.18
CA PRO A 327 -20.64 27.89 7.88
C PRO A 327 -22.05 28.50 7.94
N PRO A 328 -22.35 29.59 7.19
CA PRO A 328 -21.56 30.16 6.09
C PRO A 328 -20.42 31.09 6.49
N GLN A 329 -20.15 31.24 7.79
CA GLN A 329 -19.03 32.06 8.25
C GLN A 329 -17.77 31.20 8.34
N ASN A 330 -16.71 31.62 7.62
CA ASN A 330 -15.39 31.01 7.74
C ASN A 330 -14.45 31.91 8.56
N PRO A 331 -13.52 31.35 9.34
CA PRO A 331 -12.49 32.13 10.01
C PRO A 331 -11.57 32.78 8.97
N GLY A 332 -10.89 33.88 9.35
CA GLY A 332 -9.72 34.32 8.58
C GLY A 332 -8.56 33.33 8.80
N LYS A 333 -7.65 33.20 7.83
CA LYS A 333 -6.51 32.25 7.91
C LYS A 333 -5.67 32.38 9.20
N ASP A 334 -5.45 33.61 9.68
CA ASP A 334 -4.74 33.87 10.95
C ASP A 334 -5.49 33.35 12.19
N LEU A 335 -6.79 33.13 12.07
CA LEU A 335 -7.64 32.63 13.14
C LEU A 335 -7.99 31.15 12.98
N ALA A 336 -7.78 30.57 11.81
CA ALA A 336 -8.09 29.19 11.52
C ALA A 336 -7.14 28.25 12.29
N LEU A 337 -7.68 27.16 12.81
CA LEU A 337 -6.91 26.13 13.51
C LEU A 337 -6.68 24.91 12.63
N ALA A 338 -7.54 24.68 11.63
CA ALA A 338 -7.49 23.44 10.84
C ALA A 338 -7.53 22.20 11.77
N THR A 339 -6.84 21.12 11.41
CA THR A 339 -6.95 19.82 12.10
C THR A 339 -6.42 19.85 13.55
N PRO A 340 -7.28 19.77 14.58
CA PRO A 340 -6.86 19.60 15.96
C PRO A 340 -6.37 18.15 16.15
N PHE A 341 -5.28 17.95 16.90
CA PHE A 341 -4.61 16.65 16.94
C PHE A 341 -4.28 16.19 18.38
N GLY A 342 -3.18 16.67 18.97
CA GLY A 342 -2.80 16.33 20.34
C GLY A 342 -3.56 17.20 21.34
N ILE A 343 -4.01 16.62 22.45
CA ILE A 343 -4.81 17.32 23.47
C ILE A 343 -4.40 16.88 24.88
N ALA A 344 -4.29 17.84 25.80
CA ALA A 344 -4.05 17.60 27.22
C ALA A 344 -4.87 18.57 28.08
N VAL A 345 -5.42 18.09 29.19
CA VAL A 345 -6.11 18.92 30.20
C VAL A 345 -5.16 19.28 31.34
N SER A 346 -5.23 20.51 31.85
CA SER A 346 -4.49 20.96 33.04
C SER A 346 -4.91 20.21 34.29
N ALA A 347 -4.01 20.13 35.28
CA ALA A 347 -4.26 19.35 36.49
C ALA A 347 -5.35 19.95 37.41
N ASP A 348 -5.74 21.21 37.21
CA ASP A 348 -6.90 21.86 37.83
C ASP A 348 -8.19 21.74 37.00
N ASP A 349 -8.17 20.96 35.92
CA ASP A 349 -9.27 20.70 34.99
C ASP A 349 -9.85 21.94 34.28
N SER A 350 -9.16 23.09 34.32
CA SER A 350 -9.68 24.37 33.82
C SER A 350 -9.37 24.63 32.34
N THR A 351 -8.24 24.13 31.84
CA THR A 351 -7.69 24.51 30.54
C THR A 351 -7.30 23.29 29.72
N LEU A 352 -7.78 23.21 28.50
CA LEU A 352 -7.28 22.28 27.48
C LEU A 352 -6.15 22.96 26.71
N VAL A 353 -5.10 22.22 26.44
CA VAL A 353 -3.96 22.62 25.60
C VAL A 353 -3.93 21.68 24.41
N VAL A 354 -4.01 22.23 23.21
CA VAL A 354 -4.29 21.47 21.99
C VAL A 354 -3.34 21.87 20.88
N THR A 355 -2.84 20.90 20.11
CA THR A 355 -2.09 21.16 18.89
C THR A 355 -3.01 21.13 17.68
N ALA A 356 -2.70 21.97 16.69
CA ALA A 356 -3.42 22.07 15.44
C ALA A 356 -2.43 21.81 14.30
N ALA A 357 -2.44 20.56 13.80
CA ALA A 357 -1.38 20.02 12.95
C ALA A 357 -1.23 20.82 11.64
N ALA A 358 -2.34 21.04 10.94
CA ALA A 358 -2.31 21.63 9.60
C ALA A 358 -2.14 23.17 9.60
N SER A 359 -2.40 23.86 10.71
CA SER A 359 -2.14 25.30 10.84
C SER A 359 -0.85 25.63 11.60
N HIS A 360 -0.12 24.62 12.05
CA HIS A 360 1.16 24.73 12.75
C HIS A 360 1.07 25.52 14.05
N ARG A 361 0.03 25.24 14.85
CA ARG A 361 -0.30 26.00 16.07
C ARG A 361 -0.45 25.13 17.31
N LEU A 362 -0.22 25.76 18.45
CA LEU A 362 -0.79 25.36 19.73
C LEU A 362 -1.86 26.38 20.13
N PHE A 363 -2.95 25.91 20.72
CA PHE A 363 -4.00 26.76 21.26
C PHE A 363 -4.51 26.24 22.60
N THR A 364 -5.12 27.14 23.37
CA THR A 364 -5.68 26.88 24.69
C THR A 364 -7.19 27.08 24.66
N VAL A 365 -7.93 26.25 25.40
CA VAL A 365 -9.38 26.28 25.44
C VAL A 365 -9.84 26.18 26.89
N ASP A 366 -10.84 26.98 27.27
CA ASP A 366 -11.53 26.81 28.54
C ASP A 366 -12.30 25.49 28.56
N ALA A 367 -11.98 24.59 29.49
CA ALA A 367 -12.51 23.22 29.48
C ALA A 367 -14.02 23.13 29.78
N ASP A 368 -14.60 24.14 30.43
CA ASP A 368 -16.02 24.18 30.76
C ASP A 368 -16.85 24.67 29.56
N THR A 369 -16.41 25.78 28.97
CA THR A 369 -17.16 26.54 27.95
C THR A 369 -16.80 26.20 26.51
N GLY A 370 -15.59 25.67 26.26
CA GLY A 370 -15.07 25.46 24.92
C GLY A 370 -14.53 26.71 24.24
N GLU A 371 -14.42 27.85 24.95
CA GLU A 371 -13.89 29.09 24.38
C GLU A 371 -12.38 29.00 24.16
N VAL A 372 -11.93 29.25 22.92
CA VAL A 372 -10.49 29.36 22.60
C VAL A 372 -9.92 30.62 23.25
N GLN A 373 -9.05 30.45 24.24
CA GLN A 373 -8.48 31.53 25.05
C GLN A 373 -7.28 32.20 24.37
N GLY A 374 -6.37 31.41 23.83
CA GLY A 374 -5.11 31.87 23.24
C GLY A 374 -4.59 30.90 22.18
N ARG A 375 -3.66 31.36 21.35
CA ARG A 375 -3.02 30.56 20.31
C ARG A 375 -1.63 31.10 19.98
N ILE A 376 -0.73 30.24 19.53
CA ILE A 376 0.62 30.60 19.13
C ILE A 376 1.10 29.66 18.02
N ASP A 377 1.78 30.23 17.03
CA ASP A 377 2.43 29.43 15.99
C ASP A 377 3.60 28.65 16.62
N THR A 378 3.72 27.38 16.24
CA THR A 378 4.84 26.51 16.56
C THR A 378 5.67 26.27 15.30
N ASP A 379 6.44 25.19 15.27
CA ASP A 379 7.09 24.75 14.04
C ASP A 379 6.15 23.82 13.25
N TRP A 380 6.60 23.30 12.11
CA TRP A 380 5.76 22.56 11.17
C TRP A 380 5.13 21.28 11.73
N VAL A 381 3.81 21.21 11.63
CA VAL A 381 2.92 20.05 11.91
C VAL A 381 3.03 19.52 13.35
N PRO A 382 2.49 20.26 14.34
CA PRO A 382 2.47 19.84 15.73
C PRO A 382 1.45 18.72 15.99
N ARG A 383 1.90 17.55 16.44
CA ARG A 383 1.04 16.36 16.66
C ARG A 383 0.90 15.95 18.12
N GLY A 384 1.85 16.27 18.99
CA GLY A 384 1.80 15.87 20.40
C GLY A 384 1.96 17.05 21.34
N VAL A 385 1.41 16.94 22.55
CA VAL A 385 1.63 17.89 23.63
C VAL A 385 1.89 17.17 24.97
N ALA A 386 2.95 17.57 25.66
CA ALA A 386 3.19 17.21 27.07
C ALA A 386 3.05 18.46 27.93
N LEU A 387 2.31 18.36 29.04
CA LEU A 387 1.93 19.50 29.87
C LEU A 387 2.54 19.39 31.28
N ALA A 388 3.18 20.46 31.74
CA ALA A 388 3.52 20.68 33.13
C ALA A 388 2.56 21.72 33.74
N SER A 389 2.12 21.43 34.96
CA SER A 389 1.23 22.31 35.74
C SER A 389 1.97 22.92 36.93
N THR A 390 1.49 24.06 37.40
CA THR A 390 1.89 24.65 38.68
C THR A 390 1.46 23.77 39.86
N GLU A 391 1.95 24.05 41.07
CA GLU A 391 1.47 23.38 42.29
C GLU A 391 -0.04 23.52 42.51
N ALA A 392 -0.65 24.60 42.01
CA ALA A 392 -2.09 24.84 42.08
C ALA A 392 -2.89 24.11 40.98
N GLY A 393 -2.20 23.41 40.07
CA GLY A 393 -2.81 22.65 38.97
C GLY A 393 -3.01 23.43 37.66
N ALA A 394 -2.87 24.75 37.69
CA ALA A 394 -2.95 25.59 36.49
C ALA A 394 -1.83 25.25 35.50
N PRO A 395 -2.06 25.33 34.18
CA PRO A 395 -1.02 25.07 33.18
C PRO A 395 0.15 26.05 33.37
N ALA A 396 1.37 25.54 33.32
CA ALA A 396 2.58 26.36 33.44
C ALA A 396 3.39 26.35 32.14
N GLN A 397 3.50 25.18 31.51
CA GLN A 397 4.39 24.98 30.39
C GLN A 397 3.96 23.77 29.58
N ALA A 398 4.09 23.86 28.25
CA ALA A 398 3.92 22.73 27.37
C ALA A 398 5.17 22.47 26.51
N TRP A 399 5.34 21.23 26.10
CA TRP A 399 6.24 20.83 25.02
C TRP A 399 5.41 20.27 23.89
N VAL A 400 5.74 20.66 22.66
CA VAL A 400 5.02 20.28 21.45
C VAL A 400 5.98 19.61 20.48
N LEU A 401 5.69 18.37 20.08
CA LEU A 401 6.41 17.74 18.99
C LEU A 401 5.89 18.28 17.66
N ASN A 402 6.78 18.97 16.94
CA ASN A 402 6.55 19.40 15.55
C ASN A 402 7.09 18.32 14.63
N ALA A 403 6.22 17.39 14.24
CA ALA A 403 6.60 16.12 13.62
C ALA A 403 7.34 16.30 12.29
N LEU A 404 6.93 17.28 11.47
CA LEU A 404 7.57 17.54 10.17
C LEU A 404 8.70 18.56 10.24
N ALA A 405 8.84 19.31 11.32
CA ALA A 405 10.01 20.14 11.52
C ALA A 405 11.19 19.36 12.11
N ASN A 406 10.92 18.21 12.73
CA ASN A 406 11.85 17.47 13.58
C ASN A 406 12.34 18.36 14.72
N SER A 407 11.40 18.96 15.44
CA SER A 407 11.71 19.86 16.55
C SER A 407 10.69 19.76 17.68
N VAL A 408 11.10 20.20 18.87
CA VAL A 408 10.21 20.33 20.03
C VAL A 408 10.11 21.80 20.42
N SER A 409 8.90 22.36 20.35
CA SER A 409 8.62 23.71 20.84
C SER A 409 8.30 23.69 22.32
N ARG A 410 8.99 24.50 23.11
CA ARG A 410 8.71 24.74 24.53
C ARG A 410 7.87 26.00 24.69
N VAL A 411 6.65 25.87 25.18
CA VAL A 411 5.66 26.96 25.28
C VAL A 411 5.46 27.34 26.75
N ASP A 412 5.48 28.63 27.06
CA ASP A 412 5.05 29.19 28.35
C ASP A 412 3.52 29.38 28.34
N LEU A 413 2.86 28.85 29.37
CA LEU A 413 1.42 28.86 29.54
C LEU A 413 0.98 29.55 30.85
N ALA A 414 1.87 30.33 31.49
CA ALA A 414 1.52 31.08 32.70
C ALA A 414 0.33 32.05 32.49
N ASP A 415 0.12 32.52 31.25
CA ASP A 415 -1.10 33.17 30.80
C ASP A 415 -1.67 32.40 29.60
N PRO A 416 -2.66 31.51 29.80
CA PRO A 416 -3.25 30.72 28.73
C PRO A 416 -3.86 31.56 27.60
N ALA A 417 -4.23 32.82 27.84
CA ALA A 417 -4.75 33.69 26.79
C ALA A 417 -3.63 34.25 25.88
N ASN A 418 -2.38 34.22 26.33
CA ASN A 418 -1.22 34.75 25.61
C ASN A 418 -0.02 33.78 25.67
N PRO A 419 -0.15 32.56 25.12
CA PRO A 419 0.93 31.58 25.13
C PRO A 419 2.13 32.07 24.31
N THR A 420 3.36 31.72 24.72
CA THR A 420 4.59 32.12 24.01
C THR A 420 5.57 30.98 23.84
N VAL A 421 6.16 30.83 22.65
CA VAL A 421 7.27 29.89 22.42
C VAL A 421 8.55 30.47 23.04
N THR A 422 9.15 29.73 23.96
CA THR A 422 10.36 30.12 24.70
C THR A 422 11.63 29.45 24.20
N ALA A 423 11.51 28.30 23.53
CA ALA A 423 12.60 27.59 22.88
C ALA A 423 12.06 26.66 21.79
N THR A 424 12.89 26.39 20.78
CA THR A 424 12.69 25.33 19.79
C THR A 424 13.94 24.45 19.81
N ILE A 425 13.75 23.16 20.10
CA ILE A 425 14.82 22.18 20.27
C ILE A 425 14.85 21.33 19.01
N ALA A 426 15.95 21.38 18.27
CA ALA A 426 16.10 20.58 17.05
C ALA A 426 16.36 19.10 17.40
N LEU A 427 15.71 18.20 16.66
CA LEU A 427 15.95 16.76 16.66
C LEU A 427 16.74 16.37 15.40
N GLU A 428 17.15 15.11 15.34
CA GLU A 428 17.79 14.55 14.15
C GLU A 428 16.77 14.31 13.04
N ASP A 429 17.18 14.44 11.79
CA ASP A 429 16.32 14.25 10.63
C ASP A 429 17.13 13.73 9.43
N PRO A 430 16.92 12.47 9.02
CA PRO A 430 17.58 11.89 7.85
C PRO A 430 16.81 12.17 6.54
N SER A 431 15.65 12.84 6.59
CA SER A 431 14.79 13.04 5.42
C SER A 431 15.46 13.89 4.34
N ASP A 432 15.22 13.54 3.06
CA ASP A 432 15.60 14.41 1.94
C ASP A 432 14.93 15.80 2.07
N PRO A 433 15.68 16.91 1.97
CA PRO A 433 15.13 18.25 2.20
C PRO A 433 14.00 18.64 1.23
N ASP A 434 14.00 18.13 -0.01
CA ASP A 434 12.95 18.44 -0.98
C ASP A 434 11.70 17.59 -0.72
N LEU A 435 11.86 16.31 -0.36
CA LEU A 435 10.73 15.49 0.09
C LEU A 435 10.09 16.05 1.37
N LYS A 436 10.91 16.49 2.33
CA LYS A 436 10.44 17.16 3.56
C LYS A 436 9.62 18.41 3.24
N ARG A 437 10.10 19.25 2.31
CA ARG A 437 9.37 20.44 1.87
C ARG A 437 8.04 20.10 1.22
N GLY A 438 8.02 19.08 0.36
CA GLY A 438 6.79 18.58 -0.27
C GLY A 438 5.77 18.08 0.75
N ARG A 439 6.24 17.34 1.76
CA ARG A 439 5.43 16.82 2.86
C ARG A 439 4.86 17.94 3.74
N ILE A 440 5.64 18.97 4.03
CA ILE A 440 5.17 20.18 4.74
C ILE A 440 4.04 20.84 3.95
N ALA A 441 4.24 21.10 2.66
CA ALA A 441 3.23 21.73 1.82
C ALA A 441 1.94 20.89 1.72
N PHE A 442 2.05 19.56 1.76
CA PHE A 442 0.89 18.65 1.73
C PHE A 442 0.05 18.72 3.01
N ASN A 443 0.68 19.01 4.15
CA ASN A 443 0.05 19.14 5.46
C ASN A 443 -0.36 20.58 5.80
N ASP A 444 0.07 21.59 5.05
CA ASP A 444 -0.20 23.00 5.35
C ASP A 444 -1.62 23.40 4.89
N ALA A 445 -2.44 23.81 5.86
CA ALA A 445 -3.80 24.27 5.62
C ALA A 445 -3.85 25.58 4.82
N ASN A 446 -2.76 26.33 4.74
CA ASN A 446 -2.65 27.51 3.88
C ASN A 446 -2.85 27.19 2.40
N ALA A 447 -2.68 25.92 1.99
CA ALA A 447 -3.06 25.44 0.67
C ALA A 447 -4.55 25.64 0.36
N SER A 448 -5.42 25.67 1.38
CA SER A 448 -6.84 25.97 1.25
C SER A 448 -7.13 27.47 1.37
N SER A 449 -8.19 27.92 0.70
CA SER A 449 -8.60 29.34 0.75
C SER A 449 -9.05 29.80 2.14
N THR A 450 -9.57 28.89 2.97
CA THR A 450 -10.05 29.19 4.33
C THR A 450 -9.00 28.97 5.40
N GLY A 451 -7.93 28.22 5.12
CA GLY A 451 -6.95 27.81 6.13
C GLY A 451 -7.47 26.74 7.10
N THR A 452 -8.59 26.09 6.79
CA THR A 452 -9.30 25.20 7.74
C THR A 452 -9.10 23.71 7.48
N PHE A 453 -8.41 23.33 6.39
CA PHE A 453 -8.05 21.95 6.06
C PHE A 453 -6.87 21.94 5.07
N ALA A 454 -6.19 20.80 4.95
CA ALA A 454 -5.08 20.58 4.02
C ALA A 454 -5.35 19.34 3.15
N CYS A 455 -4.45 19.03 2.20
CA CYS A 455 -4.54 17.76 1.47
C CYS A 455 -4.50 16.57 2.45
N ALA A 456 -3.66 16.64 3.49
CA ALA A 456 -3.60 15.66 4.57
C ALA A 456 -4.89 15.50 5.38
N SER A 457 -5.87 16.42 5.29
CA SER A 457 -7.16 16.25 5.98
C SER A 457 -8.06 15.21 5.28
N CYS A 458 -7.96 15.09 3.96
CA CYS A 458 -8.62 14.02 3.19
C CYS A 458 -7.71 12.80 3.00
N HIS A 459 -6.41 12.97 3.22
CA HIS A 459 -5.40 11.92 3.11
C HIS A 459 -4.62 11.73 4.44
N PRO A 460 -5.33 11.46 5.56
CA PRO A 460 -4.70 11.41 6.86
C PRO A 460 -3.66 10.29 6.91
N ASP A 461 -2.43 10.60 7.31
CA ASP A 461 -1.35 9.60 7.43
C ASP A 461 -1.11 8.79 6.14
N GLY A 462 -1.39 9.43 5.00
CA GLY A 462 -1.27 8.85 3.66
C GLY A 462 -2.46 7.99 3.22
N HIS A 463 -3.35 7.61 4.15
CA HIS A 463 -4.55 6.80 3.92
C HIS A 463 -5.69 7.56 3.22
N THR A 464 -6.80 6.89 2.95
CA THR A 464 -8.06 7.58 2.58
C THR A 464 -8.79 8.01 3.86
N ASP A 465 -9.57 9.09 3.82
CA ASP A 465 -10.45 9.48 4.95
C ASP A 465 -11.68 8.58 5.13
N GLN A 466 -11.79 7.56 4.29
CA GLN A 466 -12.86 6.61 4.19
C GLN A 466 -14.23 7.10 3.74
N LEU A 467 -14.29 8.27 3.10
CA LEU A 467 -15.54 8.95 2.78
C LEU A 467 -15.74 9.19 1.30
N LEU A 468 -17.02 9.24 0.93
CA LEU A 468 -17.43 9.76 -0.35
C LEU A 468 -17.49 11.26 -0.35
N TRP A 469 -17.06 11.86 -1.44
CA TRP A 469 -17.13 13.28 -1.68
C TRP A 469 -17.78 13.59 -3.01
N VAL A 470 -18.58 14.65 -3.04
CA VAL A 470 -19.02 15.29 -4.28
C VAL A 470 -18.13 16.50 -4.52
N LEU A 471 -17.07 16.35 -5.31
CA LEU A 471 -16.14 17.44 -5.62
C LEU A 471 -16.43 18.04 -7.01
N GLU A 472 -16.00 19.29 -7.24
CA GLU A 472 -16.26 20.03 -8.48
C GLU A 472 -15.61 19.35 -9.70
N THR A 473 -16.45 18.68 -10.51
CA THR A 473 -15.99 17.81 -11.59
C THR A 473 -16.95 17.85 -12.78
N PRO A 474 -16.49 17.57 -14.02
CA PRO A 474 -17.34 17.65 -15.19
C PRO A 474 -18.39 16.53 -15.21
N LEU A 475 -19.62 16.86 -15.61
CA LEU A 475 -20.61 15.86 -15.99
C LEU A 475 -20.16 15.11 -17.24
N CYS A 476 -20.49 13.82 -17.36
CA CYS A 476 -20.15 13.06 -18.56
C CYS A 476 -20.85 13.60 -19.81
N ASP A 477 -20.21 13.42 -20.97
CA ASP A 477 -20.68 13.96 -22.25
C ASP A 477 -21.95 13.27 -22.81
N VAL A 478 -22.41 12.18 -22.20
CA VAL A 478 -23.61 11.43 -22.64
C VAL A 478 -24.48 10.98 -21.48
N GLY A 479 -25.61 11.67 -21.24
CA GLY A 479 -26.70 11.15 -20.41
C GLY A 479 -26.44 11.09 -18.90
N CYS A 480 -25.32 11.64 -18.41
CA CYS A 480 -25.14 11.88 -16.98
C CYS A 480 -25.85 13.15 -16.56
N ASP A 481 -26.82 13.01 -15.65
CA ASP A 481 -27.48 14.17 -15.06
C ASP A 481 -26.78 14.62 -13.76
N GLN A 482 -25.86 13.85 -13.18
CA GLN A 482 -25.27 14.11 -11.86
C GLN A 482 -23.75 14.03 -11.82
N ILE A 483 -23.16 14.72 -10.84
CA ILE A 483 -21.76 14.53 -10.43
C ILE A 483 -21.68 13.18 -9.70
N GLN A 484 -20.73 12.33 -10.09
CA GLN A 484 -20.53 11.05 -9.40
C GLN A 484 -19.80 11.29 -8.07
N PRO A 485 -20.31 10.73 -6.95
CA PRO A 485 -19.57 10.65 -5.69
C PRO A 485 -18.22 9.93 -5.88
N ARG A 486 -17.19 10.38 -5.17
CA ARG A 486 -15.80 9.94 -5.34
C ARG A 486 -15.16 9.61 -4.02
N LEU A 487 -14.03 8.93 -4.11
CA LEU A 487 -13.19 8.65 -2.97
C LEU A 487 -11.85 9.29 -3.16
N VAL A 488 -11.25 9.63 -2.03
CA VAL A 488 -9.85 9.99 -1.99
C VAL A 488 -9.00 8.75 -2.27
N GLN A 489 -7.91 8.96 -3.00
CA GLN A 489 -6.93 7.92 -3.32
C GLN A 489 -5.83 7.89 -2.26
N ASP A 490 -5.43 6.70 -1.81
CA ASP A 490 -4.23 6.51 -0.98
C ASP A 490 -2.97 7.00 -1.72
N ILE A 491 -2.08 7.71 -1.02
CA ILE A 491 -0.81 8.20 -1.58
C ILE A 491 0.37 7.25 -1.35
N ARG A 492 0.16 6.14 -0.64
CA ARG A 492 1.15 5.08 -0.43
C ARG A 492 1.32 4.25 -1.71
N GLY A 493 2.57 4.03 -2.10
CA GLY A 493 2.95 3.25 -3.26
C GLY A 493 2.50 3.86 -4.59
N LEU A 494 2.44 5.21 -4.71
CA LEU A 494 1.98 5.83 -5.97
C LEU A 494 2.92 5.57 -7.16
N ARG A 495 4.20 5.34 -6.89
CA ARG A 495 5.26 5.14 -7.88
C ARG A 495 5.21 3.74 -8.49
N GLY A 496 5.44 3.65 -9.81
CA GLY A 496 5.44 2.39 -10.56
C GLY A 496 4.07 1.74 -10.74
N SER A 497 3.03 2.30 -10.12
CA SER A 497 1.66 1.81 -10.20
C SER A 497 0.81 2.67 -11.15
N ALA A 498 1.45 3.58 -11.91
CA ALA A 498 0.78 4.44 -12.88
C ALA A 498 -0.07 3.59 -13.83
N PRO A 499 -1.25 4.08 -14.20
CA PRO A 499 -1.67 5.49 -14.12
C PRO A 499 -2.57 5.78 -12.89
N TYR A 500 -2.59 7.04 -12.41
CA TYR A 500 -3.32 7.46 -11.19
C TYR A 500 -4.32 8.60 -11.47
N HIS A 501 -5.45 8.62 -10.76
CA HIS A 501 -6.52 9.66 -10.77
C HIS A 501 -7.27 9.87 -12.12
N TRP A 502 -8.22 8.99 -12.48
CA TRP A 502 -8.79 8.84 -13.85
C TRP A 502 -10.15 9.51 -14.12
N ASP A 503 -10.69 10.26 -13.16
CA ASP A 503 -12.11 10.65 -13.18
C ASP A 503 -12.39 12.01 -13.85
N GLY A 504 -11.55 12.45 -14.79
CA GLY A 504 -11.80 13.66 -15.58
C GLY A 504 -11.81 14.99 -14.81
N ILE A 505 -11.08 15.11 -13.69
CA ILE A 505 -10.74 16.44 -13.14
C ILE A 505 -9.93 17.25 -14.16
N PRO A 506 -9.87 18.60 -14.03
CA PRO A 506 -8.75 19.34 -14.63
C PRO A 506 -7.44 18.71 -14.12
N GLY A 507 -6.71 17.99 -14.97
CA GLY A 507 -5.48 17.31 -14.55
C GLY A 507 -5.44 15.77 -14.71
N ASP A 508 -6.39 15.12 -15.40
CA ASP A 508 -6.21 13.73 -15.88
C ASP A 508 -4.89 13.63 -16.67
N PRO A 509 -3.82 13.04 -16.09
CA PRO A 509 -2.48 13.22 -16.64
C PRO A 509 -2.22 12.31 -17.83
N PHE A 510 -2.83 11.13 -17.83
CA PHE A 510 -2.48 10.04 -18.73
C PHE A 510 -3.36 9.96 -19.98
N GLY A 511 -4.47 10.71 -19.99
CA GLY A 511 -5.46 10.72 -21.06
C GLY A 511 -6.23 9.40 -21.13
N GLY A 512 -6.98 9.20 -22.21
CA GLY A 512 -7.87 8.05 -22.36
C GLY A 512 -9.35 8.44 -22.32
N VAL A 513 -10.22 7.44 -22.25
CA VAL A 513 -11.63 7.60 -21.88
C VAL A 513 -11.68 7.93 -20.39
N ASN A 514 -12.47 8.94 -20.02
CA ASN A 514 -12.65 9.34 -18.62
C ASN A 514 -14.11 9.75 -18.38
N THR A 515 -14.47 10.00 -17.11
CA THR A 515 -15.84 10.40 -16.73
C THR A 515 -16.38 11.58 -17.53
N ALA A 516 -15.55 12.53 -17.96
CA ALA A 516 -16.00 13.67 -18.78
C ALA A 516 -16.21 13.31 -20.27
N ASN A 517 -15.60 12.23 -20.75
CA ASN A 517 -15.52 11.84 -22.16
C ASN A 517 -15.65 10.32 -22.32
N ILE A 518 -16.81 9.76 -21.98
CA ILE A 518 -16.98 8.31 -21.77
C ILE A 518 -17.01 7.49 -23.08
N LEU A 519 -17.19 8.18 -24.22
CA LEU A 519 -17.23 7.58 -25.56
C LEU A 519 -16.02 7.94 -26.43
N LYS A 520 -15.09 8.76 -25.94
CA LYS A 520 -13.94 9.24 -26.73
C LYS A 520 -12.70 9.43 -25.87
N SER A 521 -11.55 9.04 -26.41
CA SER A 521 -10.26 9.25 -25.75
C SER A 521 -9.86 10.73 -25.79
N VAL A 522 -9.29 11.23 -24.70
CA VAL A 522 -8.53 12.49 -24.66
C VAL A 522 -7.02 12.21 -24.64
N GLU A 523 -6.23 13.19 -25.08
CA GLU A 523 -4.76 13.10 -25.04
C GLU A 523 -4.23 13.33 -23.61
N PRO A 524 -3.11 12.69 -23.22
CA PRO A 524 -2.42 13.00 -21.96
C PRO A 524 -2.00 14.47 -21.90
N ASN A 525 -1.99 15.03 -20.69
CA ASN A 525 -1.44 16.36 -20.45
C ASN A 525 -0.09 16.34 -19.71
N CYS A 526 0.35 15.17 -19.22
CA CYS A 526 1.67 15.00 -18.63
C CYS A 526 2.69 14.35 -19.57
N ASP A 527 3.96 14.49 -19.24
CA ASP A 527 5.03 13.70 -19.83
C ASP A 527 5.14 12.34 -19.11
N LYS A 528 4.84 11.25 -19.81
CA LYS A 528 4.83 9.89 -19.23
C LYS A 528 6.23 9.39 -18.87
N ASP A 529 7.27 10.00 -19.44
CA ASP A 529 8.66 9.70 -19.13
C ASP A 529 9.16 10.50 -17.90
N VAL A 530 8.35 11.44 -17.39
CA VAL A 530 8.64 12.26 -16.20
C VAL A 530 7.49 12.12 -15.19
N PRO A 531 7.52 11.10 -14.31
CA PRO A 531 6.42 10.82 -13.37
C PRO A 531 5.95 12.04 -12.55
N GLU A 532 6.86 12.94 -12.17
CA GLU A 532 6.57 14.16 -11.43
C GLU A 532 5.68 15.13 -12.23
N SER A 533 5.77 15.12 -13.57
CA SER A 533 4.87 15.90 -14.42
C SER A 533 3.43 15.45 -14.22
N CYS A 534 3.21 14.14 -14.11
CA CYS A 534 1.87 13.59 -13.98
C CYS A 534 1.28 13.87 -12.58
N THR A 535 2.04 13.70 -11.49
CA THR A 535 1.55 14.08 -10.15
C THR A 535 1.33 15.58 -10.00
N LEU A 536 2.16 16.41 -10.64
CA LEU A 536 2.00 17.86 -10.65
C LEU A 536 0.67 18.28 -11.28
N HIS A 537 0.25 17.67 -12.38
CA HIS A 537 -1.05 17.96 -13.01
C HIS A 537 -2.24 17.60 -12.11
N VAL A 538 -2.18 16.47 -11.40
CA VAL A 538 -3.21 16.10 -10.41
C VAL A 538 -3.26 17.14 -9.28
N LEU A 539 -2.10 17.51 -8.74
CA LEU A 539 -2.00 18.49 -7.66
C LEU A 539 -2.57 19.86 -8.08
N GLU A 540 -2.20 20.34 -9.26
CA GLU A 540 -2.71 21.61 -9.79
C GLU A 540 -4.22 21.60 -9.98
N GLY A 541 -4.78 20.46 -10.42
CA GLY A 541 -6.20 20.20 -10.48
C GLY A 541 -6.89 20.36 -9.14
N SER A 542 -6.43 19.61 -8.14
CA SER A 542 -6.99 19.62 -6.78
C SER A 542 -6.90 20.99 -6.10
N LEU A 543 -5.80 21.73 -6.33
CA LEU A 543 -5.64 23.10 -5.82
C LEU A 543 -6.64 24.07 -6.47
N ALA A 544 -6.92 23.90 -7.77
CA ALA A 544 -7.81 24.78 -8.52
C ALA A 544 -9.30 24.52 -8.24
N THR A 545 -9.67 23.31 -7.81
CA THR A 545 -11.07 22.92 -7.60
C THR A 545 -11.43 22.78 -6.12
N THR A 546 -10.81 21.83 -5.42
CA THR A 546 -11.21 21.45 -4.04
C THR A 546 -10.67 22.42 -2.99
N MET A 547 -9.45 22.91 -3.17
CA MET A 547 -8.78 23.77 -2.17
C MET A 547 -9.15 25.25 -2.33
N CYS A 548 -9.69 25.62 -3.49
CA CYS A 548 -10.05 26.99 -3.80
C CYS A 548 -11.51 27.32 -3.44
N ASP A 549 -11.74 28.53 -2.91
CA ASP A 549 -13.09 29.03 -2.70
C ASP A 549 -13.78 29.20 -4.07
N TYR A 550 -14.98 28.63 -4.20
CA TYR A 550 -15.76 28.63 -5.43
C TYR A 550 -16.12 30.02 -5.97
N ARG A 551 -15.96 31.08 -5.16
CA ARG A 551 -16.21 32.48 -5.54
C ARG A 551 -14.94 33.25 -5.87
N ASP A 552 -13.82 32.95 -5.21
CA ASP A 552 -12.56 33.70 -5.34
C ASP A 552 -11.35 32.81 -5.01
N CYS A 553 -10.51 32.56 -6.01
CA CYS A 553 -9.35 31.68 -5.89
C CYS A 553 -8.07 32.51 -6.08
N GLU A 554 -7.20 32.48 -5.08
CA GLU A 554 -5.88 33.12 -5.12
C GLU A 554 -4.99 32.51 -6.21
N THR A 555 -4.07 33.29 -6.77
CA THR A 555 -3.05 32.79 -7.71
C THR A 555 -1.67 32.84 -7.09
N ASN A 556 -0.85 31.82 -7.34
CA ASN A 556 0.54 31.76 -6.89
C ASN A 556 1.50 32.64 -7.72
N ASP A 557 2.79 32.49 -7.46
CA ASP A 557 3.92 33.16 -8.13
C ASP A 557 4.07 32.82 -9.62
N GLU A 558 3.41 31.78 -10.11
CA GLU A 558 3.33 31.40 -11.53
C GLU A 558 2.02 31.81 -12.20
N GLY A 559 1.09 32.44 -11.47
CA GLY A 559 -0.25 32.79 -11.95
C GLY A 559 -1.21 31.61 -12.03
N LYS A 560 -0.90 30.47 -11.38
CA LYS A 560 -1.78 29.29 -11.29
C LYS A 560 -2.70 29.40 -10.07
N ALA A 561 -3.88 28.80 -10.16
CA ALA A 561 -4.88 28.76 -9.09
C ALA A 561 -4.35 28.04 -7.83
N GLY A 562 -4.66 28.59 -6.65
CA GLY A 562 -4.20 28.13 -5.34
C GLY A 562 -2.93 28.87 -4.85
N PRO A 563 -2.71 28.97 -3.52
CA PRO A 563 -1.68 29.82 -2.94
C PRO A 563 -0.27 29.21 -2.94
N LEU A 564 -0.13 27.89 -3.07
CA LEU A 564 1.18 27.22 -3.05
C LEU A 564 2.05 27.64 -4.23
N SER A 565 3.31 27.99 -3.96
CA SER A 565 4.31 28.40 -4.96
C SER A 565 4.66 27.28 -5.93
N GLY A 566 5.23 27.63 -7.08
CA GLY A 566 5.74 26.63 -8.05
C GLY A 566 6.74 25.65 -7.43
N ALA A 567 7.60 26.14 -6.52
CA ALA A 567 8.60 25.31 -5.83
C ALA A 567 7.96 24.32 -4.84
N GLU A 568 6.93 24.74 -4.08
CA GLU A 568 6.20 23.86 -3.17
C GLU A 568 5.43 22.79 -3.93
N ARG A 569 4.80 23.15 -5.07
CA ARG A 569 4.09 22.19 -5.92
C ARG A 569 5.03 21.13 -6.50
N ALA A 570 6.20 21.54 -6.99
CA ALA A 570 7.21 20.61 -7.50
C ALA A 570 7.74 19.67 -6.41
N ALA A 571 8.03 20.20 -5.22
CA ALA A 571 8.46 19.39 -4.08
C ALA A 571 7.37 18.39 -3.64
N MET A 572 6.11 18.83 -3.62
CA MET A 572 4.96 17.97 -3.28
C MET A 572 4.76 16.86 -4.32
N ALA A 573 4.91 17.16 -5.62
CA ALA A 573 4.84 16.17 -6.69
C ALA A 573 5.88 15.04 -6.53
N LYS A 574 7.10 15.39 -6.08
CA LYS A 574 8.16 14.42 -5.73
C LYS A 574 7.81 13.62 -4.47
N TYR A 575 7.35 14.29 -3.41
CA TYR A 575 6.93 13.67 -2.15
C TYR A 575 5.85 12.59 -2.37
N LEU A 576 4.81 12.88 -3.16
CA LEU A 576 3.72 11.93 -3.45
C LEU A 576 4.23 10.61 -4.05
N LEU A 577 5.31 10.65 -4.82
CA LEU A 577 5.92 9.47 -5.44
C LEU A 577 6.97 8.79 -4.55
N SER A 578 7.25 9.33 -3.36
CA SER A 578 8.25 8.81 -2.42
C SER A 578 7.67 7.94 -1.30
N VAL A 579 6.36 8.00 -1.06
CA VAL A 579 5.70 7.24 0.00
C VAL A 579 5.53 5.79 -0.47
N PRO A 580 6.20 4.79 0.14
CA PRO A 580 6.03 3.39 -0.21
C PRO A 580 4.74 2.83 0.43
N TYR A 581 4.41 1.57 0.11
CA TYR A 581 3.49 0.81 0.94
C TYR A 581 4.12 0.49 2.31
N PRO A 582 3.34 0.35 3.40
CA PRO A 582 3.87 -0.25 4.63
C PRO A 582 4.18 -1.74 4.39
N PRO A 583 5.03 -2.38 5.21
CA PRO A 583 5.28 -3.81 5.13
C PRO A 583 4.00 -4.65 5.24
N SER A 584 3.97 -5.82 4.60
CA SER A 584 2.77 -6.66 4.59
C SER A 584 2.48 -7.23 5.98
N VAL A 585 1.24 -7.08 6.42
CA VAL A 585 0.75 -7.40 7.78
C VAL A 585 1.12 -8.81 8.24
N GLU A 586 1.00 -9.82 7.36
CA GLU A 586 1.24 -11.21 7.75
C GLU A 586 2.39 -11.87 6.99
N ARG A 587 3.26 -11.12 6.29
CA ARG A 587 4.45 -11.73 5.66
C ARG A 587 5.29 -12.41 6.75
N PRO A 588 5.61 -13.72 6.63
CA PRO A 588 6.45 -14.41 7.60
C PRO A 588 7.80 -13.71 7.77
N TYR A 589 8.32 -13.62 9.00
CA TYR A 589 9.63 -12.98 9.25
C TYR A 589 10.81 -13.73 8.62
N THR A 590 10.57 -14.94 8.11
CA THR A 590 11.52 -15.71 7.29
C THR A 590 11.51 -15.28 5.82
N ASN A 591 10.59 -14.41 5.43
CA ASN A 591 10.25 -14.01 4.07
C ASN A 591 9.66 -15.12 3.18
N GLU A 592 9.51 -16.34 3.69
CA GLU A 592 8.95 -17.49 2.94
C GLU A 592 7.41 -17.46 2.95
N PRO A 593 6.73 -17.37 1.79
CA PRO A 593 5.27 -17.38 1.74
C PRO A 593 4.67 -18.70 2.22
N THR A 594 3.54 -18.63 2.93
CA THR A 594 2.84 -19.82 3.41
C THR A 594 2.18 -20.63 2.27
N ASP A 595 1.84 -21.89 2.54
CA ASP A 595 1.10 -22.69 1.57
C ASP A 595 -0.32 -22.13 1.32
N THR A 596 -0.94 -21.53 2.34
CA THR A 596 -2.23 -20.84 2.22
C THR A 596 -2.12 -19.63 1.29
N PHE A 597 -1.03 -18.85 1.39
CA PHE A 597 -0.75 -17.78 0.44
C PHE A 597 -0.64 -18.30 -1.00
N LYS A 598 0.15 -19.35 -1.23
CA LYS A 598 0.33 -19.95 -2.57
C LYS A 598 -0.99 -20.47 -3.14
N GLU A 599 -1.83 -21.07 -2.30
CA GLU A 599 -3.17 -21.51 -2.67
C GLU A 599 -4.07 -20.32 -3.04
N GLY A 600 -3.97 -19.22 -2.29
CA GLY A 600 -4.63 -17.96 -2.61
C GLY A 600 -4.20 -17.38 -3.96
N VAL A 601 -2.89 -17.36 -4.25
CA VAL A 601 -2.35 -17.00 -5.58
C VAL A 601 -2.92 -17.92 -6.65
N ARG A 602 -2.95 -19.23 -6.39
CA ARG A 602 -3.46 -20.24 -7.33
C ARG A 602 -4.92 -19.96 -7.69
N LYS A 603 -5.77 -19.75 -6.68
CA LYS A 603 -7.19 -19.45 -6.85
C LYS A 603 -7.41 -18.12 -7.58
N PHE A 604 -6.71 -17.07 -7.15
CA PHE A 604 -6.88 -15.73 -7.69
C PHE A 604 -6.43 -15.61 -9.16
N GLN A 605 -5.26 -16.16 -9.48
CA GLN A 605 -4.66 -16.03 -10.80
C GLN A 605 -5.21 -17.05 -11.81
N PHE A 606 -5.43 -18.30 -11.37
CA PHE A 606 -5.67 -19.42 -12.30
C PHE A 606 -7.08 -20.01 -12.24
N GLU A 607 -7.75 -20.05 -11.08
CA GLU A 607 -9.12 -20.62 -10.99
C GLU A 607 -10.20 -19.58 -11.28
N GLN A 608 -10.13 -18.43 -10.61
CA GLN A 608 -11.11 -17.36 -10.74
C GLN A 608 -10.72 -16.34 -11.81
N GLN A 609 -9.47 -16.39 -12.27
CA GLN A 609 -8.89 -15.48 -13.28
C GLN A 609 -9.04 -13.99 -12.91
N CYS A 610 -9.22 -13.67 -11.63
CA CYS A 610 -9.25 -12.30 -11.11
C CYS A 610 -7.96 -11.55 -11.46
N GLY A 611 -6.84 -12.29 -11.54
CA GLY A 611 -5.55 -11.82 -12.00
C GLY A 611 -5.57 -11.07 -13.33
N ASN A 612 -6.42 -11.47 -14.29
CA ASN A 612 -6.48 -10.79 -15.60
C ASN A 612 -6.97 -9.34 -15.51
N CYS A 613 -7.72 -8.99 -14.46
CA CYS A 613 -8.24 -7.65 -14.22
C CYS A 613 -7.46 -6.88 -13.14
N HIS A 614 -6.61 -7.58 -12.36
CA HIS A 614 -6.03 -7.09 -11.10
C HIS A 614 -4.53 -7.41 -10.96
N ARG A 615 -3.78 -7.38 -12.07
CA ARG A 615 -2.35 -7.73 -12.10
C ARG A 615 -1.50 -6.76 -11.27
N GLN A 616 -0.47 -7.31 -10.61
CA GLN A 616 0.60 -6.55 -9.96
C GLN A 616 1.89 -6.57 -10.81
N PRO A 617 2.74 -5.51 -10.74
CA PRO A 617 2.42 -4.16 -10.28
C PRO A 617 1.27 -3.53 -11.08
N PHE A 618 0.30 -3.11 -10.30
CA PHE A 618 -0.97 -2.42 -10.54
C PHE A 618 -1.19 -1.77 -11.92
N TRP A 619 -1.61 -2.55 -12.91
CA TRP A 619 -2.21 -2.02 -14.13
C TRP A 619 -3.70 -2.33 -14.12
N THR A 620 -4.52 -1.37 -13.66
CA THR A 620 -5.96 -1.42 -13.96
C THR A 620 -6.19 -0.89 -15.35
N VAL A 621 -6.83 -1.69 -16.20
CA VAL A 621 -7.20 -1.28 -17.55
C VAL A 621 -8.51 -0.50 -17.46
N THR A 622 -8.41 0.83 -17.38
CA THR A 622 -9.55 1.74 -17.24
C THR A 622 -9.89 2.49 -18.54
N ASN A 623 -9.17 2.26 -19.64
CA ASN A 623 -9.46 2.91 -20.92
C ASN A 623 -10.52 2.12 -21.74
N MET A 624 -11.70 1.92 -21.15
CA MET A 624 -12.81 1.19 -21.75
C MET A 624 -13.97 2.12 -22.10
N GLY A 625 -14.40 2.11 -23.38
CA GLY A 625 -15.57 2.89 -23.79
C GLY A 625 -16.85 2.41 -23.11
N GLY A 626 -17.58 3.32 -22.45
CA GLY A 626 -18.85 3.03 -21.78
C GLY A 626 -18.76 2.67 -20.29
N SER A 627 -17.56 2.40 -19.76
CA SER A 627 -17.27 2.38 -18.32
C SER A 627 -16.51 3.65 -17.97
N GLY A 628 -16.95 4.38 -16.97
CA GLY A 628 -16.29 5.63 -16.52
C GLY A 628 -16.54 5.90 -15.04
N MET A 629 -16.94 4.85 -14.32
CA MET A 629 -16.48 4.66 -12.95
C MET A 629 -15.14 3.94 -13.11
N ASP A 630 -14.13 4.71 -13.43
CA ASP A 630 -12.79 4.19 -13.59
C ASP A 630 -12.34 3.77 -12.20
N VAL A 631 -12.17 2.45 -12.05
CA VAL A 631 -11.79 1.88 -10.76
C VAL A 631 -10.50 2.59 -10.35
N PRO A 632 -10.38 3.06 -9.10
CA PRO A 632 -9.09 3.31 -8.52
C PRO A 632 -8.24 2.08 -8.85
N SER A 633 -7.12 2.28 -9.57
CA SER A 633 -6.09 1.27 -9.71
C SER A 633 -5.93 0.58 -8.38
N TRP A 634 -5.79 -0.74 -8.32
CA TRP A 634 -5.80 -1.55 -7.09
C TRP A 634 -4.93 -1.02 -5.91
N ARG A 635 -5.33 0.10 -5.33
CA ARG A 635 -4.64 1.05 -4.46
C ARG A 635 -5.74 1.70 -3.63
N GLY A 636 -5.87 1.24 -2.40
CA GLY A 636 -7.16 1.10 -1.71
C GLY A 636 -7.48 -0.38 -1.47
N ALA A 637 -6.75 -1.28 -2.15
CA ALA A 637 -6.66 -2.64 -1.68
C ALA A 637 -5.92 -2.76 -0.35
N SER A 638 -5.05 -1.78 -0.14
CA SER A 638 -3.98 -1.75 0.83
C SER A 638 -4.27 -0.83 2.02
N ASP A 639 -5.27 0.05 1.93
CA ASP A 639 -5.62 0.92 3.08
C ASP A 639 -5.94 0.06 4.30
N ARG A 640 -6.41 -1.17 4.02
CA ARG A 640 -6.20 -2.30 4.91
C ARG A 640 -6.18 -3.66 4.23
N TRP A 641 -7.15 -3.99 3.35
CA TRP A 641 -7.29 -5.38 2.88
C TRP A 641 -7.92 -5.71 1.51
N LYS A 642 -8.75 -4.89 0.85
CA LYS A 642 -8.94 -4.87 -0.64
C LYS A 642 -10.04 -3.89 -1.05
N ASN A 643 -9.92 -3.28 -2.25
CA ASN A 643 -10.78 -2.19 -2.74
C ASN A 643 -12.27 -2.57 -2.71
N ALA A 644 -13.05 -1.87 -1.91
CA ALA A 644 -14.26 -1.27 -2.44
C ALA A 644 -13.96 0.21 -2.56
N PRO A 645 -14.52 0.93 -3.54
CA PRO A 645 -14.72 2.34 -3.29
C PRO A 645 -15.43 2.42 -1.93
N GLN A 646 -14.98 3.18 -0.91
CA GLN A 646 -15.85 3.49 0.24
C GLN A 646 -17.03 4.35 -0.19
N ASN A 647 -17.81 3.90 -1.15
CA ASN A 647 -19.18 3.74 -0.78
C ASN A 647 -19.16 2.78 0.40
N ARG A 648 -19.45 3.32 1.57
CA ARG A 648 -20.51 2.74 2.38
C ARG A 648 -21.73 2.56 1.46
N PHE A 649 -21.70 1.63 0.49
CA PHE A 649 -22.88 1.07 -0.14
C PHE A 649 -23.38 0.05 0.88
N PHE A 650 -23.71 0.56 2.08
CA PHE A 650 -24.34 -0.25 3.08
C PHE A 650 -25.80 -0.31 2.68
N PHE A 651 -26.15 -1.38 1.97
CA PHE A 651 -27.56 -1.75 1.90
C PHE A 651 -27.98 -2.12 3.32
N ALA A 652 -28.42 -1.15 4.13
CA ALA A 652 -28.91 -1.40 5.48
C ALA A 652 -29.91 -2.57 5.48
N ASP A 653 -30.70 -2.66 4.42
CA ASP A 653 -31.67 -3.73 4.14
C ASP A 653 -31.08 -5.13 3.86
N ARG A 654 -29.81 -5.22 3.44
CA ARG A 654 -29.15 -6.49 3.05
C ARG A 654 -28.13 -6.97 4.08
N VAL A 655 -27.77 -6.16 5.07
CA VAL A 655 -26.90 -6.61 6.16
C VAL A 655 -27.61 -7.71 6.95
N ARG A 656 -27.25 -8.97 6.69
CA ARG A 656 -27.78 -10.14 7.42
C ARG A 656 -26.76 -10.57 8.47
N GLY A 657 -27.15 -10.54 9.74
CA GLY A 657 -26.35 -11.09 10.84
C GLY A 657 -26.09 -10.09 11.96
N ASP A 658 -25.23 -10.50 12.88
CA ASP A 658 -24.84 -9.73 14.05
C ASP A 658 -23.82 -8.65 13.66
N THR A 659 -24.29 -7.41 13.51
CA THR A 659 -23.54 -6.20 13.10
C THR A 659 -22.64 -5.64 14.20
N ARG A 660 -22.26 -6.48 15.17
CA ARG A 660 -21.40 -6.08 16.28
C ARG A 660 -19.97 -5.73 15.86
N GLY A 661 -19.56 -5.83 14.59
CA GLY A 661 -18.29 -5.27 14.07
C GLY A 661 -18.42 -4.75 12.64
N PHE A 662 -17.48 -3.92 12.19
CA PHE A 662 -17.38 -3.48 10.78
C PHE A 662 -17.26 -4.71 9.86
N PRO A 663 -18.28 -5.00 9.01
CA PRO A 663 -18.42 -6.28 8.33
C PRO A 663 -17.52 -6.46 7.09
N GLU A 664 -16.66 -5.48 6.77
CA GLU A 664 -15.89 -5.43 5.53
C GLU A 664 -14.98 -6.64 5.31
N ARG A 665 -14.39 -7.18 6.39
CA ARG A 665 -13.57 -8.42 6.35
C ARG A 665 -14.32 -9.62 5.76
N TYR A 666 -15.66 -9.64 5.84
CA TYR A 666 -16.50 -10.78 5.44
C TYR A 666 -17.34 -10.52 4.18
N GLY A 667 -17.23 -9.35 3.55
CA GLY A 667 -18.12 -8.93 2.47
C GLY A 667 -17.69 -9.30 1.04
N PHE A 668 -16.37 -9.32 0.76
CA PHE A 668 -15.85 -9.31 -0.62
C PHE A 668 -15.13 -10.58 -1.06
N VAL A 669 -14.23 -11.11 -0.23
CA VAL A 669 -13.53 -12.37 -0.50
C VAL A 669 -13.96 -13.37 0.56
N ASN A 670 -15.01 -14.15 0.24
CA ASN A 670 -15.46 -15.23 1.13
C ASN A 670 -14.46 -16.39 1.22
N ASP A 671 -13.40 -16.38 0.39
CA ASP A 671 -12.35 -17.38 0.35
C ASP A 671 -11.14 -16.96 1.20
N GLN A 672 -10.89 -17.68 2.29
CA GLN A 672 -9.80 -17.36 3.22
C GLN A 672 -8.41 -17.44 2.59
N ASP A 673 -8.20 -18.31 1.59
CA ASP A 673 -6.89 -18.48 0.99
C ASP A 673 -6.54 -17.26 0.11
N MET A 674 -7.52 -16.79 -0.67
CA MET A 674 -7.37 -15.54 -1.44
C MET A 674 -7.20 -14.31 -0.55
N TYR A 675 -7.74 -14.33 0.66
CA TYR A 675 -7.50 -13.28 1.65
C TYR A 675 -6.07 -13.35 2.19
N GLN A 676 -5.57 -14.55 2.50
CA GLN A 676 -4.17 -14.74 2.91
C GLN A 676 -3.17 -14.25 1.85
N MET A 677 -3.48 -14.43 0.56
CA MET A 677 -2.70 -13.88 -0.56
C MET A 677 -2.48 -12.36 -0.43
N ILE A 678 -3.42 -11.65 0.19
CA ILE A 678 -3.34 -10.20 0.37
C ILE A 678 -2.42 -9.87 1.52
N LEU A 679 -2.57 -10.60 2.63
CA LEU A 679 -1.90 -10.28 3.88
C LEU A 679 -0.39 -10.56 3.82
N GLU A 680 0.04 -11.54 3.04
CA GLU A 680 1.47 -11.87 2.87
C GLU A 680 2.08 -11.41 1.54
N GLY A 681 1.31 -10.76 0.66
CA GLY A 681 1.78 -10.36 -0.67
C GLY A 681 2.91 -9.34 -0.58
N SER A 682 3.97 -9.50 -1.35
CA SER A 682 5.13 -8.61 -1.28
C SER A 682 4.81 -7.19 -1.74
N VAL A 683 5.16 -6.22 -0.87
CA VAL A 683 4.97 -4.78 -1.06
C VAL A 683 6.29 -4.01 -1.11
N GLY A 684 7.40 -4.70 -1.34
CA GLY A 684 8.73 -4.08 -1.45
C GLY A 684 9.72 -4.48 -0.36
N PHE A 685 9.26 -5.12 0.70
CA PHE A 685 10.07 -5.39 1.89
C PHE A 685 10.13 -6.88 2.21
N SER A 686 11.23 -7.29 2.84
CA SER A 686 11.32 -8.60 3.52
C SER A 686 10.39 -8.61 4.74
N GLY A 687 9.78 -9.76 5.05
CA GLY A 687 9.04 -9.92 6.30
C GLY A 687 9.90 -9.75 7.57
N SER A 688 11.23 -9.79 7.42
CA SER A 688 12.18 -9.53 8.51
C SER A 688 12.37 -8.04 8.85
N LEU A 689 11.89 -7.12 8.00
CA LEU A 689 12.02 -5.68 8.25
C LEU A 689 11.31 -5.31 9.56
N GLY A 690 11.97 -4.48 10.38
CA GLY A 690 11.46 -4.00 11.65
C GLY A 690 11.48 -5.02 12.78
N ARG A 691 11.68 -6.31 12.52
CA ARG A 691 11.66 -7.34 13.57
C ARG A 691 12.83 -7.15 14.53
N GLN A 692 12.52 -7.26 15.83
CA GLN A 692 13.48 -6.98 16.90
C GLN A 692 13.69 -8.19 17.81
N VAL A 693 14.87 -8.28 18.40
CA VAL A 693 15.21 -9.24 19.45
C VAL A 693 16.03 -8.55 20.52
N THR A 694 15.47 -8.40 21.73
CA THR A 694 16.25 -7.99 22.90
C THR A 694 16.86 -9.22 23.58
N LEU A 695 18.18 -9.31 23.59
CA LEU A 695 18.98 -10.32 24.26
C LEU A 695 19.35 -9.85 25.66
N SER A 696 18.95 -10.63 26.65
CA SER A 696 19.22 -10.41 28.07
C SER A 696 19.29 -11.76 28.80
N SER A 697 19.59 -11.72 30.10
CA SER A 697 19.66 -12.93 30.94
C SER A 697 18.35 -13.73 30.99
N THR A 698 17.21 -13.11 30.65
CA THR A 698 15.89 -13.76 30.65
C THR A 698 15.47 -14.26 29.27
N THR A 699 15.96 -13.64 28.19
CA THR A 699 15.50 -13.92 26.82
C THR A 699 16.50 -14.73 26.01
N ALA A 700 17.79 -14.66 26.31
CA ALA A 700 18.86 -15.27 25.49
C ALA A 700 18.78 -16.80 25.35
N ARG A 701 18.07 -17.49 26.24
CA ARG A 701 17.89 -18.96 26.20
C ARG A 701 16.51 -19.41 25.72
N LEU A 702 15.65 -18.49 25.28
CA LEU A 702 14.33 -18.83 24.76
C LEU A 702 14.44 -19.34 23.33
N THR A 703 13.76 -20.44 23.01
CA THR A 703 13.73 -20.99 21.64
C THR A 703 13.21 -19.98 20.62
N ALA A 704 12.17 -19.22 20.97
CA ALA A 704 11.63 -18.18 20.09
C ALA A 704 12.64 -17.06 19.79
N THR A 705 13.51 -16.72 20.75
CA THR A 705 14.60 -15.75 20.57
C THR A 705 15.61 -16.26 19.56
N THR A 706 16.08 -17.50 19.73
CA THR A 706 17.04 -18.11 18.81
C THR A 706 16.44 -18.29 17.41
N ASP A 707 15.19 -18.76 17.30
CA ASP A 707 14.50 -18.96 16.02
C ASP A 707 14.38 -17.65 15.23
N LEU A 708 13.98 -16.56 15.90
CA LEU A 708 13.86 -15.24 15.26
C LEU A 708 15.24 -14.69 14.87
N LEU A 709 16.23 -14.80 15.75
CA LEU A 709 17.59 -14.32 15.48
C LEU A 709 18.21 -15.04 14.26
N ILE A 710 18.03 -16.36 14.13
CA ILE A 710 18.47 -17.13 12.96
C ILE A 710 17.80 -16.62 11.68
N ALA A 711 16.49 -16.35 11.71
CA ALA A 711 15.78 -15.84 10.53
C ALA A 711 16.25 -14.44 10.13
N LEU A 712 16.53 -13.57 11.11
CA LEU A 712 17.06 -12.23 10.88
C LEU A 712 18.46 -12.28 10.27
N GLU A 713 19.36 -13.08 10.84
CA GLU A 713 20.72 -13.26 10.32
C GLU A 713 20.70 -13.83 8.90
N GLN A 714 19.82 -14.81 8.62
CA GLN A 714 19.64 -15.34 7.27
C GLN A 714 19.17 -14.26 6.29
N SER A 715 18.16 -13.46 6.67
CA SER A 715 17.69 -12.35 5.82
C SER A 715 18.77 -11.30 5.61
N ALA A 716 19.63 -11.04 6.59
CA ALA A 716 20.75 -10.11 6.47
C ALA A 716 21.82 -10.64 5.51
N SER A 717 22.22 -11.90 5.62
CA SER A 717 23.17 -12.55 4.70
C SER A 717 22.64 -12.62 3.26
N GLU A 718 21.32 -12.71 3.08
CA GLU A 718 20.68 -12.65 1.76
C GLU A 718 20.61 -11.21 1.20
N GLY A 719 20.84 -10.19 2.04
CA GLY A 719 20.80 -8.76 1.71
C GLY A 719 19.42 -8.13 1.89
N GLY A 720 18.45 -8.83 2.47
CA GLY A 720 17.06 -8.37 2.62
C GLY A 720 16.82 -7.34 3.71
N ILE A 721 17.75 -7.23 4.66
CA ILE A 721 17.77 -6.23 5.74
C ILE A 721 19.22 -5.90 6.13
N VAL A 722 19.42 -4.76 6.78
CA VAL A 722 20.65 -4.45 7.52
C VAL A 722 20.39 -4.76 8.99
N LEU A 723 21.09 -5.73 9.56
CA LEU A 723 20.83 -6.18 10.93
C LEU A 723 21.80 -5.50 11.91
N GLN A 724 21.26 -4.64 12.77
CA GLN A 724 22.05 -3.83 13.72
C GLN A 724 21.66 -4.11 15.16
N GLY A 725 22.64 -4.12 16.07
CA GLY A 725 22.46 -4.31 17.50
C GLY A 725 22.80 -3.05 18.29
N GLU A 726 21.94 -2.66 19.23
CA GLU A 726 22.10 -1.46 20.06
C GLU A 726 21.96 -1.86 21.53
N GLY A 727 22.93 -1.51 22.37
CA GLY A 727 22.93 -2.02 23.73
C GLY A 727 24.09 -1.56 24.58
N ILE A 728 24.39 -2.38 25.58
CA ILE A 728 25.51 -2.18 26.50
C ILE A 728 26.20 -3.48 26.85
N ARG A 729 27.47 -3.37 27.22
CA ARG A 729 28.20 -4.34 28.04
C ARG A 729 28.23 -3.85 29.48
N LEU A 730 27.87 -4.72 30.42
CA LEU A 730 27.91 -4.46 31.85
C LEU A 730 29.25 -4.94 32.43
N ASN A 731 29.90 -4.07 33.20
CA ASN A 731 31.17 -4.36 33.86
C ASN A 731 30.94 -4.82 35.31
N ASP A 732 31.87 -5.62 35.84
CA ASP A 732 31.86 -6.10 37.24
C ASP A 732 31.82 -4.98 38.30
N ASP A 733 32.27 -3.77 37.94
CA ASP A 733 32.28 -2.61 38.83
C ASP A 733 30.95 -1.81 38.83
N GLY A 734 29.95 -2.28 38.08
CA GLY A 734 28.63 -1.67 37.95
C GLY A 734 28.56 -0.53 36.92
N THR A 735 29.63 -0.31 36.14
CA THR A 735 29.59 0.59 34.98
C THR A 735 29.10 -0.14 33.73
N SER A 736 28.69 0.63 32.71
CA SER A 736 28.30 0.11 31.40
C SER A 736 29.05 0.81 30.27
N GLU A 737 29.31 0.07 29.20
CA GLU A 737 29.87 0.57 27.95
C GLU A 737 28.84 0.36 26.84
N THR A 738 28.60 1.38 26.01
CA THR A 738 27.68 1.26 24.87
C THR A 738 28.22 0.26 23.85
N LEU A 739 27.31 -0.51 23.27
CA LEU A 739 27.59 -1.51 22.25
C LEU A 739 26.76 -1.20 21.00
N ALA A 740 27.45 -1.09 19.86
CA ALA A 740 26.88 -0.77 18.56
C ALA A 740 27.33 -1.84 17.56
N LEU A 741 26.49 -2.84 17.30
CA LEU A 741 26.83 -4.01 16.48
C LEU A 741 26.21 -3.93 15.09
N GLN A 742 26.83 -4.58 14.12
CA GLN A 742 26.23 -4.92 12.84
C GLN A 742 26.58 -6.35 12.45
N PHE A 743 25.60 -7.10 11.97
CA PHE A 743 25.83 -8.46 11.48
C PHE A 743 26.36 -8.43 10.05
N GLN A 744 27.57 -8.94 9.84
CA GLN A 744 28.26 -9.07 8.55
C GLN A 744 29.16 -10.32 8.60
N ASP A 745 29.37 -10.98 7.46
CA ASP A 745 30.26 -12.15 7.35
C ASP A 745 30.02 -13.24 8.43
N ASP A 746 28.74 -13.51 8.71
CA ASP A 746 28.27 -14.47 9.73
C ASP A 746 28.68 -14.16 11.19
N ALA A 747 29.01 -12.90 11.49
CA ALA A 747 29.33 -12.44 12.84
C ALA A 747 28.80 -11.02 13.12
N TYR A 748 28.72 -10.65 14.40
CA TYR A 748 28.40 -9.30 14.85
C TYR A 748 29.68 -8.50 15.07
N GLU A 749 29.92 -7.50 14.23
CA GLU A 749 31.06 -6.60 14.32
C GLU A 749 30.69 -5.31 15.03
N ASP A 750 31.60 -4.78 15.85
CA ASP A 750 31.44 -3.49 16.49
C ASP A 750 31.67 -2.33 15.51
N ARG A 751 30.64 -1.51 15.31
CA ARG A 751 30.65 -0.34 14.43
C ARG A 751 31.51 0.80 14.99
N ASP A 752 31.77 0.83 16.29
CA ASP A 752 32.58 1.87 16.95
C ASP A 752 34.08 1.51 16.99
N GLY A 753 34.48 0.39 16.38
CA GLY A 753 35.88 0.11 16.01
C GLY A 753 36.72 -0.63 17.06
N SER A 754 36.12 -1.45 17.92
CA SER A 754 36.86 -2.26 18.92
C SER A 754 37.55 -3.53 18.38
N ASP A 755 37.54 -3.77 17.07
CA ASP A 755 37.99 -5.02 16.39
C ASP A 755 37.35 -6.31 16.95
N ALA A 756 36.28 -6.20 17.76
CA ALA A 756 35.58 -7.34 18.33
C ALA A 756 34.52 -7.87 17.36
N SER A 757 34.71 -9.10 16.91
CA SER A 757 33.71 -9.88 16.16
C SER A 757 33.12 -10.94 17.08
N LEU A 758 31.81 -10.93 17.25
CA LEU A 758 31.07 -11.86 18.13
C LEU A 758 30.25 -12.84 17.29
N ALA A 759 30.47 -14.13 17.49
CA ALA A 759 29.56 -15.13 16.93
C ALA A 759 28.22 -15.11 17.68
N ARG A 760 27.14 -15.59 17.04
CA ARG A 760 25.81 -15.68 17.65
C ARG A 760 25.82 -16.36 19.02
N GLU A 761 26.50 -17.51 19.14
CA GLU A 761 26.56 -18.26 20.40
C GLU A 761 27.27 -17.47 21.50
N ASP A 762 28.36 -16.76 21.19
CA ASP A 762 29.08 -15.93 22.15
C ASP A 762 28.21 -14.74 22.63
N LEU A 763 27.43 -14.16 21.71
CA LEU A 763 26.50 -13.07 22.03
C LEU A 763 25.36 -13.56 22.94
N LEU A 764 24.77 -14.73 22.62
CA LEU A 764 23.73 -15.37 23.43
C LEU A 764 24.25 -15.80 24.81
N ASP A 765 25.48 -16.33 24.88
CA ASP A 765 26.11 -16.73 26.13
C ASP A 765 26.38 -15.53 27.04
N GLN A 766 27.00 -14.46 26.52
CA GLN A 766 27.22 -13.21 27.26
C GLN A 766 25.90 -12.59 27.74
N ALA A 767 24.87 -12.57 26.89
CA ALA A 767 23.57 -12.06 27.29
C ALA A 767 22.91 -12.92 28.37
N ALA A 768 23.02 -14.25 28.27
CA ALA A 768 22.49 -15.18 29.26
C ALA A 768 23.18 -15.05 30.63
N GLU A 769 24.48 -14.72 30.64
CA GLU A 769 25.27 -14.46 31.85
C GLU A 769 24.95 -13.09 32.47
N GLY A 770 24.36 -12.18 31.70
CA GLY A 770 24.00 -10.83 32.11
C GLY A 770 25.08 -9.79 31.83
N ASP A 771 26.12 -10.16 31.09
CA ASP A 771 27.24 -9.29 30.73
C ASP A 771 26.89 -8.36 29.56
N VAL A 772 25.92 -8.76 28.73
CA VAL A 772 25.44 -7.98 27.58
C VAL A 772 23.93 -7.83 27.62
N LEU A 773 23.46 -6.62 27.34
CA LEU A 773 22.08 -6.33 27.00
C LEU A 773 22.08 -5.67 25.62
N VAL A 774 21.46 -6.29 24.63
CA VAL A 774 21.45 -5.75 23.26
C VAL A 774 20.11 -6.00 22.59
N THR A 775 19.60 -5.00 21.88
CA THR A 775 18.44 -5.15 20.99
C THR A 775 18.92 -5.18 19.56
N VAL A 776 18.74 -6.31 18.89
CA VAL A 776 19.04 -6.49 17.48
C VAL A 776 17.78 -6.16 16.67
N THR A 777 17.90 -5.33 15.64
CA THR A 777 16.79 -4.82 14.80
C THR A 777 17.12 -5.01 13.32
N GLY A 778 16.19 -5.61 12.57
CA GLY A 778 16.27 -5.65 11.11
C GLY A 778 15.88 -4.31 10.50
N ARG A 779 16.84 -3.57 9.95
CA ARG A 779 16.65 -2.24 9.36
C ARG A 779 16.62 -2.29 7.84
N LEU A 780 16.13 -1.20 7.26
CA LEU A 780 16.06 -1.03 5.80
C LEU A 780 17.47 -0.79 5.22
N GLY A 781 17.73 -1.37 4.05
CA GLY A 781 18.94 -1.08 3.28
C GLY A 781 18.95 0.35 2.73
N TYR A 782 20.13 0.83 2.35
CA TYR A 782 20.34 2.23 1.96
C TYR A 782 19.53 2.65 0.72
N TYR A 783 19.37 1.76 -0.27
CA TYR A 783 18.74 2.07 -1.56
C TYR A 783 17.24 1.76 -1.56
N ALA A 784 16.51 2.40 -0.66
CA ALA A 784 15.06 2.26 -0.51
C ALA A 784 14.36 3.63 -0.39
N ASP A 785 14.76 4.57 -1.24
CA ASP A 785 14.28 5.94 -1.25
C ASP A 785 13.56 6.28 -2.58
N TYR A 786 13.28 7.57 -2.79
CA TYR A 786 12.71 8.05 -4.05
C TYR A 786 13.59 7.70 -5.26
N GLU A 787 14.91 7.79 -5.22
CA GLU A 787 15.72 7.52 -6.41
C GLU A 787 15.82 6.00 -6.71
N HIS A 788 15.52 5.15 -5.72
CA HIS A 788 15.60 3.68 -5.81
C HIS A 788 14.25 3.01 -5.55
N PRO A 789 13.27 3.15 -6.48
CA PRO A 789 11.93 2.61 -6.29
C PRO A 789 11.88 1.08 -6.33
N GLN A 790 10.75 0.55 -5.88
CA GLN A 790 10.47 -0.88 -5.89
C GLN A 790 10.63 -1.48 -7.31
N PRO A 791 11.44 -2.55 -7.49
CA PRO A 791 11.48 -3.28 -8.74
C PRO A 791 10.14 -3.98 -8.97
N THR A 792 9.78 -4.23 -10.22
CA THR A 792 8.48 -4.81 -10.53
C THR A 792 8.53 -5.85 -11.64
N LEU A 793 7.69 -6.89 -11.55
CA LEU A 793 7.65 -8.01 -12.49
C LEU A 793 6.25 -8.20 -13.09
N ARG A 794 6.20 -8.31 -14.42
CA ARG A 794 4.97 -8.49 -15.21
C ARG A 794 5.15 -9.54 -16.30
N PRO A 795 4.07 -10.20 -16.76
CA PRO A 795 4.11 -11.05 -17.94
C PRO A 795 4.48 -10.22 -19.20
N VAL A 796 5.15 -10.84 -20.17
CA VAL A 796 5.55 -10.15 -21.43
C VAL A 796 4.33 -9.78 -22.28
N GLU A 797 3.35 -10.69 -22.38
CA GLU A 797 2.08 -10.43 -23.04
C GLU A 797 1.13 -9.67 -22.11
N LEU A 798 1.06 -8.36 -22.28
CA LEU A 798 -0.07 -7.57 -21.81
C LEU A 798 -1.21 -7.75 -22.82
N PRO A 799 -2.40 -8.19 -22.41
CA PRO A 799 -3.51 -8.35 -23.35
C PRO A 799 -3.79 -7.01 -24.03
N THR A 800 -3.55 -6.95 -25.35
CA THR A 800 -3.95 -5.82 -26.17
C THR A 800 -5.47 -5.89 -26.34
N LEU A 801 -6.19 -5.19 -25.46
CA LEU A 801 -7.65 -4.95 -25.38
C LEU A 801 -8.43 -5.76 -24.31
N PRO A 802 -9.43 -5.14 -23.65
CA PRO A 802 -10.01 -5.63 -22.39
C PRO A 802 -11.33 -6.41 -22.54
N MET A 803 -11.61 -7.19 -21.50
CA MET A 803 -12.93 -7.66 -21.04
C MET A 803 -13.88 -8.34 -22.03
N PHE A 804 -13.85 -9.67 -22.03
CA PHE A 804 -15.07 -10.50 -22.07
C PHE A 804 -14.79 -11.80 -21.29
N PRO A 805 -15.83 -12.54 -20.84
CA PRO A 805 -15.67 -13.94 -20.45
C PRO A 805 -15.00 -14.68 -21.62
N GLY A 806 -13.73 -15.07 -21.46
CA GLY A 806 -12.89 -15.61 -22.55
C GLY A 806 -11.64 -14.80 -22.93
N GLY A 807 -11.27 -13.77 -22.17
CA GLY A 807 -9.97 -13.08 -22.29
C GLY A 807 -8.78 -14.01 -21.98
N ARG A 808 -7.65 -13.85 -22.69
CA ARG A 808 -6.46 -14.70 -22.54
C ARG A 808 -5.93 -14.70 -21.09
N PRO A 809 -5.67 -15.88 -20.48
CA PRO A 809 -4.87 -15.97 -19.27
C PRO A 809 -3.51 -15.29 -19.47
N ALA A 810 -2.94 -14.70 -18.42
CA ALA A 810 -1.54 -14.31 -18.45
C ALA A 810 -0.68 -15.57 -18.63
N ASP A 811 0.27 -15.53 -19.57
CA ASP A 811 1.25 -16.60 -19.69
C ASP A 811 2.30 -16.45 -18.58
N PHE A 812 2.19 -17.34 -17.60
CA PHE A 812 3.20 -17.52 -16.57
C PHE A 812 4.19 -18.61 -17.00
N PRO A 813 5.49 -18.47 -16.72
CA PRO A 813 6.49 -19.44 -17.16
C PRO A 813 6.24 -20.84 -16.56
N GLU A 814 6.33 -21.87 -17.38
CA GLU A 814 6.33 -23.27 -16.96
C GLU A 814 7.69 -23.90 -17.33
N LEU A 815 8.45 -24.35 -16.34
CA LEU A 815 9.83 -24.81 -16.51
C LEU A 815 9.93 -26.31 -16.21
N TYR A 816 10.41 -27.10 -17.18
CA TYR A 816 10.82 -28.49 -16.96
C TYR A 816 12.35 -28.65 -16.90
N VAL A 817 13.07 -27.73 -17.56
CA VAL A 817 14.53 -27.61 -17.56
C VAL A 817 14.88 -26.18 -17.19
N ASN A 818 16.15 -25.92 -16.85
CA ASN A 818 16.65 -24.57 -16.54
C ASN A 818 16.66 -23.69 -17.81
N ALA A 819 15.47 -23.31 -18.26
CA ALA A 819 15.26 -22.43 -19.40
C ALA A 819 15.06 -20.99 -18.90
N PRO A 820 15.54 -19.98 -19.66
CA PRO A 820 15.30 -18.58 -19.34
C PRO A 820 13.81 -18.24 -19.29
N MET A 821 13.40 -17.54 -18.24
CA MET A 821 12.10 -16.90 -18.15
C MET A 821 12.19 -15.50 -18.75
N ARG A 822 11.31 -15.21 -19.71
CA ARG A 822 11.22 -13.90 -20.34
C ARG A 822 10.05 -13.14 -19.71
N LEU A 823 10.31 -11.97 -19.13
CA LEU A 823 9.35 -11.18 -18.33
C LEU A 823 9.47 -9.69 -18.68
N ARG A 824 8.52 -8.88 -18.23
CA ARG A 824 8.67 -7.43 -18.17
C ARG A 824 9.13 -7.03 -16.77
N GLY A 825 10.18 -6.22 -16.70
CA GLY A 825 10.84 -5.78 -15.47
C GLY A 825 10.98 -4.27 -15.44
N GLY A 826 10.42 -3.60 -14.42
CA GLY A 826 10.61 -2.16 -14.19
C GLY A 826 11.52 -1.92 -12.98
N HIS A 827 12.32 -0.85 -13.01
CA HIS A 827 13.17 -0.39 -11.90
C HIS A 827 14.17 -1.44 -11.35
N ILE A 828 14.65 -2.35 -12.19
CA ILE A 828 15.62 -3.37 -11.77
C ILE A 828 17.03 -2.83 -11.95
N GLN A 829 17.81 -2.79 -10.87
CA GLN A 829 19.16 -2.23 -10.86
C GLN A 829 20.23 -3.27 -11.24
N GLN A 830 21.40 -2.80 -11.65
CA GLN A 830 22.55 -3.67 -11.86
C GLN A 830 22.92 -4.38 -10.54
N GLY A 831 23.21 -5.68 -10.61
CA GLY A 831 23.55 -6.48 -9.44
C GLY A 831 22.34 -7.10 -8.71
N ALA A 832 21.12 -6.88 -9.20
CA ALA A 832 19.91 -7.45 -8.60
C ALA A 832 19.97 -8.97 -8.42
N HIS A 833 19.35 -9.46 -7.36
CA HIS A 833 19.32 -10.86 -6.95
C HIS A 833 17.99 -11.52 -7.28
N VAL A 834 18.05 -12.81 -7.57
CA VAL A 834 16.87 -13.63 -7.85
C VAL A 834 16.47 -14.38 -6.59
N LEU A 835 15.18 -14.35 -6.26
CA LEU A 835 14.61 -15.09 -5.16
C LEU A 835 13.49 -16.01 -5.65
N VAL A 836 13.39 -17.20 -5.06
CA VAL A 836 12.28 -18.13 -5.27
C VAL A 836 11.67 -18.47 -3.93
N ASN A 837 10.35 -18.30 -3.82
CA ASN A 837 9.59 -18.50 -2.58
C ASN A 837 10.17 -17.73 -1.40
N GLY A 838 10.63 -16.49 -1.65
CA GLY A 838 11.18 -15.61 -0.63
C GLY A 838 12.63 -15.88 -0.24
N ARG A 839 13.31 -16.86 -0.86
CA ARG A 839 14.71 -17.20 -0.60
C ARG A 839 15.60 -16.86 -1.77
N ARG A 840 16.75 -16.22 -1.48
CA ARG A 840 17.77 -15.97 -2.50
C ARG A 840 18.32 -17.27 -3.07
N ILE A 841 18.40 -17.33 -4.39
CA ILE A 841 19.01 -18.43 -5.13
C ILE A 841 20.06 -17.91 -6.10
N HIS A 842 20.90 -18.82 -6.60
CA HIS A 842 21.80 -18.49 -7.70
C HIS A 842 21.02 -18.38 -9.00
N GLY A 843 21.23 -17.28 -9.70
CA GLY A 843 20.56 -16.97 -10.96
C GLY A 843 20.99 -15.59 -11.45
N SER A 844 20.46 -15.20 -12.61
CA SER A 844 20.74 -13.91 -13.22
C SER A 844 19.48 -13.23 -13.72
N VAL A 845 19.51 -11.91 -13.74
CA VAL A 845 18.52 -11.06 -14.42
C VAL A 845 19.27 -10.09 -15.32
N VAL A 846 18.91 -10.08 -16.60
CA VAL A 846 19.52 -9.20 -17.61
C VAL A 846 18.44 -8.61 -18.50
N CYS A 847 18.72 -7.49 -19.14
CA CYS A 847 17.86 -7.04 -20.23
C CYS A 847 17.98 -7.99 -21.41
N GLU A 848 16.86 -8.26 -22.09
CA GLU A 848 16.92 -8.92 -23.39
C GLU A 848 17.67 -8.03 -24.41
N THR A 849 17.38 -6.73 -24.36
CA THR A 849 18.01 -5.68 -25.16
C THR A 849 18.24 -4.43 -24.30
N GLY A 850 19.38 -3.76 -24.49
CA GLY A 850 19.83 -2.67 -23.61
C GLY A 850 20.59 -3.17 -22.37
N THR A 851 20.60 -2.35 -21.31
CA THR A 851 21.30 -2.65 -20.03
C THR A 851 20.49 -2.13 -18.86
N LEU A 852 20.47 -2.88 -17.75
CA LEU A 852 19.81 -2.45 -16.52
C LEU A 852 20.38 -1.10 -16.05
N PRO A 853 19.55 -0.19 -15.52
CA PRO A 853 18.11 -0.32 -15.28
C PRO A 853 17.20 -0.03 -16.48
N ASP A 854 17.74 0.44 -17.59
CA ASP A 854 17.02 0.95 -18.76
C ASP A 854 16.91 -0.11 -19.87
N CYS A 855 16.17 -1.20 -19.62
CA CYS A 855 15.91 -2.20 -20.66
C CYS A 855 15.02 -1.63 -21.76
N GLU A 856 15.33 -1.93 -23.04
CA GLU A 856 14.42 -1.61 -24.14
C GLU A 856 13.10 -2.40 -23.96
N ASP A 857 11.97 -1.70 -24.12
CA ASP A 857 10.62 -2.22 -23.88
C ASP A 857 10.41 -2.86 -22.49
N GLU A 858 11.27 -2.59 -21.51
CA GLU A 858 11.27 -3.21 -20.17
C GLU A 858 11.38 -4.74 -20.19
N VAL A 859 11.90 -5.36 -21.26
CA VAL A 859 11.96 -6.83 -21.35
C VAL A 859 13.23 -7.35 -20.69
N ILE A 860 13.05 -8.22 -19.70
CA ILE A 860 14.12 -8.90 -18.96
C ILE A 860 14.11 -10.41 -19.24
N VAL A 861 15.27 -11.01 -19.06
CA VAL A 861 15.49 -12.45 -19.05
C VAL A 861 16.01 -12.85 -17.69
N VAL A 862 15.31 -13.76 -17.02
CA VAL A 862 15.67 -14.33 -15.73
C VAL A 862 16.06 -15.78 -15.92
N GLU A 863 17.28 -16.14 -15.49
CA GLU A 863 17.78 -17.50 -15.54
C GLU A 863 18.06 -17.99 -14.12
N LEU A 864 17.62 -19.21 -13.80
CA LEU A 864 17.90 -19.87 -12.53
C LEU A 864 19.03 -20.89 -12.77
N ASP A 865 20.06 -20.87 -11.91
CA ASP A 865 21.17 -21.82 -12.03
C ASP A 865 20.70 -23.24 -11.74
N GLU A 866 19.75 -23.39 -10.81
CA GLU A 866 19.06 -24.64 -10.47
C GLU A 866 17.55 -24.40 -10.31
N LEU A 867 16.73 -25.29 -10.89
CA LEU A 867 15.29 -25.29 -10.65
C LEU A 867 14.95 -25.82 -9.25
N PRO A 868 13.87 -25.32 -8.62
CA PRO A 868 13.28 -25.94 -7.44
C PRO A 868 13.04 -27.45 -7.65
N THR A 869 13.29 -28.25 -6.62
CA THR A 869 13.15 -29.72 -6.70
C THR A 869 11.71 -30.18 -6.70
N ASP A 870 10.82 -29.39 -6.08
CA ASP A 870 9.40 -29.69 -6.00
C ASP A 870 8.71 -29.18 -7.27
N ALA A 871 7.83 -30.01 -7.83
CA ALA A 871 6.98 -29.59 -8.94
C ALA A 871 5.76 -28.82 -8.40
N GLY A 872 5.31 -27.80 -9.14
CA GLY A 872 4.13 -27.02 -8.79
C GLY A 872 4.37 -25.51 -8.93
N LEU A 873 3.57 -24.74 -8.19
CA LEU A 873 3.61 -23.28 -8.18
C LEU A 873 4.77 -22.78 -7.32
N HIS A 874 5.57 -21.89 -7.89
CA HIS A 874 6.63 -21.15 -7.22
C HIS A 874 6.45 -19.65 -7.47
N LEU A 875 7.08 -18.85 -6.62
CA LEU A 875 6.98 -17.40 -6.63
C LEU A 875 8.36 -16.80 -6.83
N LEU A 876 8.54 -16.09 -7.94
CA LEU A 876 9.75 -15.37 -8.29
C LEU A 876 9.69 -13.96 -7.72
N GLN A 877 10.80 -13.50 -7.11
CA GLN A 877 11.02 -12.09 -6.80
C GLN A 877 12.40 -11.67 -7.30
N ILE A 878 12.54 -10.39 -7.65
CA ILE A 878 13.82 -9.73 -7.90
C ILE A 878 14.05 -8.72 -6.78
N GLN A 879 15.26 -8.72 -6.22
CA GLN A 879 15.67 -7.78 -5.20
C GLN A 879 16.81 -6.89 -5.73
N ASN A 880 16.65 -5.58 -5.66
CA ASN A 880 17.74 -4.66 -5.95
C ASN A 880 18.79 -4.70 -4.82
N PRO A 881 20.10 -4.54 -5.10
CA PRO A 881 21.13 -4.55 -4.07
C PRO A 881 20.84 -3.53 -2.97
N GLU A 882 20.84 -3.96 -1.71
CA GLU A 882 20.50 -3.14 -0.53
C GLU A 882 19.18 -2.35 -0.66
N GLY A 883 18.27 -2.84 -1.48
CA GLY A 883 17.04 -2.15 -1.82
C GLY A 883 15.82 -3.05 -1.74
N LEU A 884 14.77 -2.59 -2.42
CA LEU A 884 13.44 -3.16 -2.35
C LEU A 884 13.30 -4.45 -3.19
N PHE A 885 12.27 -5.22 -2.85
CA PHE A 885 11.86 -6.47 -3.49
C PHE A 885 10.72 -6.24 -4.50
N SER A 886 10.66 -7.05 -5.55
CA SER A 886 9.51 -7.05 -6.44
C SER A 886 8.31 -7.77 -5.83
N ASN A 887 7.15 -7.58 -6.46
CA ASN A 887 5.96 -8.41 -6.25
C ASN A 887 6.27 -9.91 -6.42
N ASP A 888 5.48 -10.78 -5.77
CA ASP A 888 5.54 -12.23 -5.95
C ASP A 888 5.00 -12.64 -7.32
N PHE A 889 5.88 -12.96 -8.26
CA PHE A 889 5.53 -13.34 -9.63
C PHE A 889 5.40 -14.86 -9.78
N PRO A 890 4.23 -15.42 -10.11
CA PRO A 890 4.07 -16.87 -10.14
C PRO A 890 4.72 -17.50 -11.38
N PHE A 891 5.33 -18.66 -11.20
CA PHE A 891 5.82 -19.55 -12.26
C PHE A 891 5.66 -21.01 -11.82
N PHE A 892 5.76 -21.96 -12.74
CA PHE A 892 5.60 -23.38 -12.45
C PHE A 892 6.86 -24.17 -12.75
N VAL A 893 7.15 -25.14 -11.88
CA VAL A 893 8.12 -26.19 -12.15
C VAL A 893 7.36 -27.48 -12.46
N LEU A 894 7.69 -28.13 -13.56
CA LEU A 894 7.03 -29.34 -14.02
C LEU A 894 7.84 -30.57 -13.60
N GLY A 895 7.19 -31.58 -13.01
CA GLY A 895 7.86 -32.83 -12.60
C GLY A 895 8.26 -33.75 -13.76
N ALA A 896 7.76 -33.46 -14.96
CA ALA A 896 8.05 -34.15 -16.21
C ALA A 896 7.84 -33.15 -17.36
N PRO A 897 8.47 -33.33 -18.53
CA PRO A 897 8.09 -32.52 -19.68
C PRO A 897 6.62 -32.81 -19.94
N LEU A 898 5.84 -31.79 -20.33
CA LEU A 898 4.45 -31.97 -20.69
C LEU A 898 4.37 -33.07 -21.76
N GLN A 899 3.90 -34.26 -21.38
CA GLN A 899 3.89 -35.40 -22.30
C GLN A 899 2.89 -35.09 -23.42
N ALA A 900 3.37 -35.07 -24.66
CA ALA A 900 2.48 -35.12 -25.81
C ALA A 900 1.62 -36.38 -25.71
N GLN A 901 0.28 -36.25 -25.78
CA GLN A 901 -0.52 -37.43 -26.03
C GLN A 901 -0.14 -37.99 -27.40
N SER A 902 0.05 -39.30 -27.53
CA SER A 902 0.51 -39.90 -28.78
C SER A 902 -0.47 -39.61 -29.93
N GLY A 903 0.05 -39.09 -31.04
CA GLY A 903 -0.69 -38.94 -32.30
C GLY A 903 -0.67 -37.51 -32.84
N ASN A 904 0.16 -37.28 -33.87
CA ASN A 904 0.06 -36.10 -34.72
C ASN A 904 -1.20 -36.22 -35.60
N LEU A 905 -2.10 -35.25 -35.51
CA LEU A 905 -3.29 -35.15 -36.36
C LEU A 905 -2.93 -34.74 -37.79
N VAL A 906 -1.78 -34.13 -37.99
CA VAL A 906 -1.16 -33.98 -39.31
C VAL A 906 -0.46 -35.28 -39.65
N THR A 907 -1.17 -36.18 -40.34
CA THR A 907 -0.68 -37.55 -40.63
C THR A 907 0.62 -37.62 -41.43
N SER A 908 1.01 -36.55 -42.13
CA SER A 908 2.29 -36.47 -42.84
C SER A 908 3.49 -36.16 -41.93
N GLY A 909 3.26 -35.84 -40.66
CA GLY A 909 4.29 -35.35 -39.74
C GLY A 909 4.99 -34.09 -40.21
N GLY A 910 4.29 -33.24 -40.97
CA GLY A 910 4.89 -32.05 -41.55
C GLY A 910 6.14 -32.28 -42.41
N THR A 911 6.43 -33.49 -42.88
CA THR A 911 7.66 -33.82 -43.64
C THR A 911 7.64 -33.33 -45.08
N PHE A 912 6.50 -32.79 -45.55
CA PHE A 912 6.30 -32.18 -46.86
C PHE A 912 6.72 -33.01 -48.11
N GLU A 913 7.14 -34.27 -47.94
CA GLU A 913 7.58 -35.18 -49.02
C GLU A 913 6.42 -35.64 -49.92
N ALA A 914 5.17 -35.50 -49.46
CA ALA A 914 3.96 -35.90 -50.18
C ALA A 914 3.04 -34.69 -50.45
N GLN A 915 3.10 -34.13 -51.66
CA GLN A 915 2.23 -33.03 -52.13
C GLN A 915 0.72 -33.28 -51.92
N GLY A 916 0.28 -34.55 -51.83
CA GLY A 916 -1.15 -34.90 -51.74
C GLY A 916 -1.83 -34.66 -50.39
N ALA A 917 -1.07 -34.39 -49.32
CA ALA A 917 -1.62 -34.21 -47.98
C ALA A 917 -1.84 -32.72 -47.61
N TRP A 918 -1.09 -31.81 -48.24
CA TRP A 918 -1.15 -30.37 -47.99
C TRP A 918 -1.73 -29.63 -49.19
N ASN A 919 -2.60 -28.66 -48.94
CA ASN A 919 -3.22 -27.82 -49.95
C ASN A 919 -2.62 -26.41 -49.87
N ALA A 920 -1.94 -26.00 -50.94
CA ALA A 920 -1.47 -24.62 -51.08
C ALA A 920 -2.36 -23.84 -52.06
N ASN A 921 -2.82 -22.65 -51.64
CA ASN A 921 -3.32 -21.64 -52.58
C ASN A 921 -2.19 -20.66 -52.84
N THR A 922 -1.89 -20.39 -54.11
CA THR A 922 -0.71 -19.63 -54.53
C THR A 922 -1.09 -18.52 -55.49
N THR A 923 -2.24 -17.87 -55.27
CA THR A 923 -2.64 -16.72 -56.07
C THR A 923 -1.66 -15.58 -55.79
N ASN A 924 -0.73 -15.33 -56.73
CA ASN A 924 0.43 -14.42 -56.62
C ASN A 924 1.59 -14.94 -55.74
N ALA A 925 1.80 -16.25 -55.76
CA ALA A 925 2.97 -16.88 -55.15
C ALA A 925 3.35 -18.14 -55.93
N SER A 926 4.52 -18.69 -55.63
CA SER A 926 4.89 -20.05 -55.99
C SER A 926 5.31 -20.82 -54.74
N VAL A 927 5.05 -22.12 -54.72
CA VAL A 927 5.36 -23.00 -53.59
C VAL A 927 6.16 -24.21 -54.04
N THR A 928 7.17 -24.59 -53.27
CA THR A 928 7.96 -25.81 -53.47
C THR A 928 7.90 -26.68 -52.22
N PHE A 929 7.87 -28.00 -52.39
CA PHE A 929 7.82 -28.99 -51.30
C PHE A 929 9.04 -29.91 -51.47
N ASP A 930 10.05 -29.80 -50.60
CA ASP A 930 11.31 -30.59 -50.66
C ASP A 930 11.84 -30.89 -49.24
N GLY A 931 11.02 -31.58 -48.43
CA GLY A 931 11.28 -31.78 -47.00
C GLY A 931 10.80 -30.59 -46.14
N GLU A 932 10.98 -29.38 -46.64
CA GLU A 932 10.39 -28.13 -46.13
C GLU A 932 9.40 -27.53 -47.17
N VAL A 933 8.59 -26.54 -46.77
CA VAL A 933 7.76 -25.75 -47.70
C VAL A 933 8.34 -24.36 -47.91
N ASP A 934 8.71 -24.09 -49.15
CA ASP A 934 9.21 -22.79 -49.60
C ASP A 934 8.11 -22.01 -50.29
N PHE A 935 7.79 -20.82 -49.78
CA PHE A 935 6.91 -19.87 -50.45
C PHE A 935 7.72 -18.69 -51.00
N THR A 936 7.61 -18.48 -52.31
CA THR A 936 8.01 -17.23 -52.97
C THR A 936 6.78 -16.40 -53.26
N ILE A 937 6.65 -15.22 -52.66
CA ILE A 937 5.42 -14.41 -52.71
C ILE A 937 5.64 -13.18 -53.60
N ASP A 938 4.90 -13.09 -54.70
CA ASP A 938 5.09 -12.03 -55.70
C ASP A 938 4.48 -10.68 -55.26
N GLU A 939 3.30 -10.69 -54.62
CA GLU A 939 2.62 -9.48 -54.13
C GLU A 939 1.68 -9.76 -52.93
N PRO A 940 1.55 -8.83 -51.96
CA PRO A 940 0.65 -8.98 -50.82
C PRO A 940 -0.82 -8.78 -51.23
N SER A 941 -1.73 -9.35 -50.44
CA SER A 941 -3.17 -9.36 -50.65
C SER A 941 -3.92 -9.08 -49.35
N ALA A 942 -4.92 -8.19 -49.41
CA ALA A 942 -5.86 -7.96 -48.30
C ALA A 942 -6.83 -9.14 -48.06
N GLN A 943 -6.86 -10.12 -48.98
CA GLN A 943 -7.65 -11.35 -48.86
C GLN A 943 -6.80 -12.51 -48.36
N LYS A 944 -7.08 -12.96 -47.14
CA LYS A 944 -6.42 -14.03 -46.38
C LYS A 944 -6.27 -15.38 -47.12
N TRP A 945 -7.24 -15.75 -47.96
CA TRP A 945 -7.23 -17.05 -48.64
C TRP A 945 -6.35 -17.11 -49.91
N ARG A 946 -5.73 -16.01 -50.36
CA ARG A 946 -5.02 -15.99 -51.66
C ARG A 946 -3.69 -16.72 -51.65
N VAL A 947 -2.95 -16.60 -50.55
CA VAL A 947 -1.67 -17.29 -50.34
C VAL A 947 -1.76 -18.02 -49.01
N GLN A 948 -2.00 -19.33 -49.05
CA GLN A 948 -2.20 -20.13 -47.85
C GLN A 948 -1.62 -21.54 -47.99
N LEU A 949 -1.15 -22.12 -46.89
CA LEU A 949 -0.87 -23.55 -46.76
C LEU A 949 -1.92 -24.15 -45.80
N SER A 950 -2.50 -25.29 -46.14
CA SER A 950 -3.53 -25.90 -45.29
C SER A 950 -3.53 -27.42 -45.28
N HIS A 951 -3.94 -28.02 -44.16
CA HIS A 951 -4.07 -29.47 -43.97
C HIS A 951 -5.40 -29.78 -43.28
N ALA A 952 -6.13 -30.81 -43.75
CA ALA A 952 -7.38 -31.21 -43.11
C ALA A 952 -7.10 -31.96 -41.80
N VAL A 953 -7.78 -31.57 -40.73
CA VAL A 953 -7.63 -32.13 -39.38
C VAL A 953 -9.01 -32.37 -38.77
N ALA A 954 -9.11 -33.34 -37.86
CA ALA A 954 -10.35 -33.59 -37.10
C ALA A 954 -10.14 -33.17 -35.65
N ILE A 955 -11.00 -32.27 -35.16
CA ILE A 955 -10.95 -31.74 -33.80
C ILE A 955 -12.24 -32.05 -33.03
N GLU A 956 -12.14 -32.12 -31.72
CA GLU A 956 -13.21 -32.44 -30.77
C GLU A 956 -13.45 -31.25 -29.84
N ALA A 957 -14.71 -31.03 -29.45
CA ALA A 957 -15.10 -29.98 -28.53
C ALA A 957 -14.47 -30.22 -27.14
N ASP A 958 -14.12 -29.14 -26.47
CA ASP A 958 -13.56 -29.10 -25.11
C ASP A 958 -12.24 -29.88 -24.96
N VAL A 959 -11.53 -30.08 -26.07
CA VAL A 959 -10.19 -30.67 -26.10
C VAL A 959 -9.15 -29.58 -26.37
N GLU A 960 -8.10 -29.56 -25.55
CA GLU A 960 -6.92 -28.72 -25.76
C GLU A 960 -6.02 -29.34 -26.84
N TYR A 961 -5.55 -28.51 -27.76
CA TYR A 961 -4.68 -28.85 -28.87
C TYR A 961 -3.43 -27.95 -28.90
N SER A 962 -2.33 -28.48 -29.44
CA SER A 962 -1.10 -27.73 -29.71
C SER A 962 -0.69 -27.88 -31.18
N ILE A 963 -0.54 -26.77 -31.90
CA ILE A 963 0.10 -26.73 -33.22
C ILE A 963 1.57 -26.45 -32.99
N CYS A 964 2.45 -27.22 -33.61
CA CYS A 964 3.88 -27.00 -33.56
C CYS A 964 4.43 -26.90 -34.98
N TYR A 965 5.36 -25.99 -35.23
CA TYR A 965 6.05 -25.89 -36.51
C TYR A 965 7.35 -25.12 -36.36
N SER A 966 8.25 -25.27 -37.31
CA SER A 966 9.43 -24.42 -37.46
C SER A 966 9.27 -23.52 -38.67
N ALA A 967 9.67 -22.25 -38.58
CA ALA A 967 9.60 -21.34 -39.71
C ALA A 967 10.68 -20.27 -39.67
N LYS A 968 10.98 -19.70 -40.84
CA LYS A 968 11.80 -18.48 -41.00
C LYS A 968 11.38 -17.71 -42.24
N ALA A 969 11.84 -16.48 -42.35
CA ALA A 969 11.58 -15.60 -43.49
C ALA A 969 12.81 -14.80 -43.89
N GLU A 970 12.91 -14.40 -45.16
CA GLU A 970 14.07 -13.63 -45.64
C GLU A 970 14.23 -12.27 -44.94
N ARG A 971 13.13 -11.71 -44.43
CA ARG A 971 13.06 -10.48 -43.62
C ARG A 971 11.94 -10.64 -42.60
N SER A 972 11.95 -9.83 -41.55
CA SER A 972 10.92 -9.91 -40.52
C SER A 972 9.52 -9.74 -41.10
N ARG A 973 8.65 -10.73 -40.90
CA ARG A 973 7.24 -10.70 -41.32
C ARG A 973 6.35 -11.41 -40.33
N TYR A 974 5.06 -11.10 -40.41
CA TYR A 974 4.02 -11.76 -39.64
C TYR A 974 3.49 -12.99 -40.40
N LEU A 975 3.32 -14.11 -39.70
CA LEU A 975 2.74 -15.36 -40.20
C LEU A 975 1.51 -15.69 -39.36
N GLU A 976 0.31 -15.75 -39.96
CA GLU A 976 -0.91 -16.08 -39.22
C GLU A 976 -1.20 -17.58 -39.30
N VAL A 977 -1.46 -18.23 -38.16
CA VAL A 977 -1.73 -19.68 -38.09
C VAL A 977 -3.06 -19.92 -37.37
N ASN A 978 -3.98 -20.62 -38.02
CA ASN A 978 -5.32 -20.85 -37.49
C ASN A 978 -5.82 -22.27 -37.74
N VAL A 979 -6.90 -22.64 -37.03
CA VAL A 979 -7.75 -23.78 -37.39
C VAL A 979 -9.14 -23.24 -37.75
N ASP A 980 -9.62 -23.54 -38.97
CA ASP A 980 -10.84 -22.97 -39.53
C ASP A 980 -11.76 -24.02 -40.17
N THR A 981 -12.99 -23.58 -40.51
CA THR A 981 -13.90 -24.29 -41.42
C THR A 981 -13.60 -23.96 -42.89
N ALA A 982 -14.16 -24.76 -43.81
CA ALA A 982 -13.95 -24.69 -45.26
C ALA A 982 -13.72 -23.28 -45.87
N ALA A 983 -12.90 -23.20 -46.91
CA ALA A 983 -12.37 -21.96 -47.51
C ALA A 983 -13.38 -20.87 -47.92
N SER A 984 -14.68 -21.18 -47.99
CA SER A 984 -15.76 -20.24 -48.37
C SER A 984 -16.57 -19.68 -47.20
N ASP A 985 -16.39 -20.19 -45.98
CA ASP A 985 -17.12 -19.80 -44.77
C ASP A 985 -16.13 -19.78 -43.60
N TYR A 986 -15.38 -18.69 -43.51
CA TYR A 986 -14.24 -18.53 -42.61
C TYR A 986 -14.71 -18.36 -41.17
N ARG A 987 -14.99 -19.48 -40.50
CA ARG A 987 -15.26 -19.52 -39.06
C ARG A 987 -14.03 -20.07 -38.36
N GLY A 988 -13.39 -19.24 -37.53
CA GLY A 988 -12.30 -19.69 -36.67
C GLY A 988 -12.82 -20.72 -35.67
N LEU A 989 -12.20 -21.90 -35.68
CA LEU A 989 -12.49 -23.01 -34.76
C LEU A 989 -11.49 -23.04 -33.58
N MET A 990 -10.45 -22.22 -33.65
CA MET A 990 -9.66 -21.89 -32.47
C MET A 990 -10.49 -21.00 -31.57
N GLY A 991 -10.69 -21.40 -30.32
CA GLY A 991 -11.08 -20.46 -29.27
C GLY A 991 -10.07 -19.32 -29.12
N THR A 992 -10.40 -18.33 -28.29
CA THR A 992 -9.55 -17.14 -28.05
C THR A 992 -8.31 -17.41 -27.18
N GLU A 993 -8.15 -18.63 -26.67
CA GLU A 993 -7.00 -19.07 -25.86
C GLU A 993 -5.84 -19.46 -26.76
N PHE A 994 -4.73 -18.76 -26.60
CA PHE A 994 -3.51 -18.89 -27.38
C PHE A 994 -2.33 -18.68 -26.45
N ILE A 995 -1.32 -19.55 -26.53
CA ILE A 995 -0.14 -19.47 -25.67
C ILE A 995 1.08 -19.85 -26.51
N PRO A 996 1.99 -18.91 -26.82
CA PRO A 996 3.24 -19.21 -27.49
C PRO A 996 4.30 -19.73 -26.51
N GLU A 997 5.12 -20.67 -26.97
CA GLU A 997 6.38 -21.00 -26.29
C GLU A 997 7.53 -20.90 -27.30
N VAL A 998 8.63 -20.31 -26.80
CA VAL A 998 9.96 -20.13 -27.40
C VAL A 998 10.15 -18.96 -28.39
N GLY A 999 10.87 -17.93 -27.94
CA GLY A 999 11.84 -17.18 -28.75
C GLY A 999 11.36 -16.15 -29.78
N ALA A 1000 10.06 -15.91 -29.99
CA ALA A 1000 9.59 -14.96 -30.99
C ALA A 1000 8.33 -14.18 -30.58
N ALA A 1001 8.26 -12.90 -30.96
CA ALA A 1001 7.11 -12.03 -30.71
C ALA A 1001 5.87 -12.49 -31.50
N THR A 1002 4.71 -12.47 -30.85
CA THR A 1002 3.39 -12.87 -31.37
C THR A 1002 2.42 -11.70 -31.37
N ARG A 1003 1.41 -11.75 -32.23
CA ARG A 1003 0.27 -10.81 -32.21
C ARG A 1003 -0.99 -11.57 -32.59
N GLY A 1004 -1.94 -11.78 -31.70
CA GLY A 1004 -3.13 -12.60 -32.04
C GLY A 1004 -2.76 -14.06 -32.33
N THR A 1005 -3.13 -14.60 -33.49
CA THR A 1005 -2.85 -15.99 -33.90
C THR A 1005 -1.61 -16.13 -34.78
N GLY A 1006 -0.77 -15.09 -34.86
CA GLY A 1006 0.42 -15.13 -35.69
C GLY A 1006 1.72 -14.76 -35.00
N THR A 1007 2.81 -15.14 -35.66
CA THR A 1007 4.18 -15.09 -35.19
C THR A 1007 5.03 -14.17 -36.07
N ILE A 1008 6.00 -13.48 -35.46
CA ILE A 1008 7.01 -12.74 -36.20
C ILE A 1008 8.14 -13.70 -36.57
N LEU A 1009 8.32 -13.92 -37.86
CA LEU A 1009 9.43 -14.71 -38.41
C LEU A 1009 10.69 -13.85 -38.51
N THR A 1010 11.86 -14.45 -38.29
CA THR A 1010 13.16 -13.83 -38.55
C THR A 1010 13.92 -14.61 -39.63
N LYS A 1011 15.17 -14.24 -39.91
CA LYS A 1011 16.04 -14.97 -40.85
C LYS A 1011 16.50 -16.33 -40.33
N GLU A 1012 16.36 -16.59 -39.03
CA GLU A 1012 16.75 -17.86 -38.41
C GLU A 1012 15.53 -18.76 -38.25
N TYR A 1013 15.76 -20.07 -38.28
CA TYR A 1013 14.71 -21.04 -37.96
C TYR A 1013 14.37 -20.94 -36.48
N HIS A 1014 13.09 -20.69 -36.20
CA HIS A 1014 12.54 -20.78 -34.86
C HIS A 1014 11.46 -21.83 -34.83
N GLU A 1015 11.37 -22.55 -33.72
CA GLU A 1015 10.24 -23.41 -33.41
C GLU A 1015 9.13 -22.56 -32.79
N PHE A 1016 7.90 -22.81 -33.21
CA PHE A 1016 6.71 -22.11 -32.78
C PHE A 1016 5.70 -23.13 -32.30
N ARG A 1017 4.99 -22.76 -31.22
CA ARG A 1017 3.86 -23.53 -30.70
C ARG A 1017 2.65 -22.65 -30.48
N HIS A 1018 1.47 -23.16 -30.85
CA HIS A 1018 0.18 -22.46 -30.73
C HIS A 1018 -0.81 -23.39 -30.04
N ARG A 1019 -1.26 -23.04 -28.83
CA ARG A 1019 -2.29 -23.79 -28.11
C ARG A 1019 -3.69 -23.26 -28.40
N PHE A 1020 -4.69 -24.13 -28.38
CA PHE A 1020 -6.11 -23.74 -28.40
C PHE A 1020 -7.01 -24.82 -27.81
N VAL A 1021 -8.13 -24.42 -27.20
CA VAL A 1021 -9.24 -25.33 -26.88
C VAL A 1021 -10.31 -25.17 -27.96
N SER A 1022 -10.76 -26.29 -28.54
CA SER A 1022 -11.81 -26.24 -29.55
C SER A 1022 -13.18 -26.10 -28.89
N PRO A 1023 -14.00 -25.08 -29.22
CA PRO A 1023 -15.34 -24.92 -28.65
C PRO A 1023 -16.37 -25.89 -29.25
N GLU A 1024 -16.04 -26.52 -30.37
CA GLU A 1024 -16.94 -27.45 -31.06
C GLU A 1024 -16.15 -28.60 -31.71
N SER A 1025 -16.84 -29.69 -32.02
CA SER A 1025 -16.23 -30.82 -32.74
C SER A 1025 -16.43 -30.62 -34.24
N ASP A 1026 -15.37 -30.72 -35.03
CA ASP A 1026 -15.43 -30.60 -36.48
C ASP A 1026 -14.46 -31.60 -37.15
N SER A 1027 -15.02 -32.54 -37.91
CA SER A 1027 -14.26 -33.54 -38.66
C SER A 1027 -13.74 -33.05 -40.02
N THR A 1028 -14.06 -31.81 -40.38
CA THR A 1028 -13.70 -31.13 -41.63
C THR A 1028 -12.82 -29.89 -41.41
N ALA A 1029 -12.39 -29.67 -40.17
CA ALA A 1029 -11.51 -28.56 -39.82
C ALA A 1029 -10.21 -28.57 -40.62
N ARG A 1030 -9.55 -27.42 -40.71
CA ARG A 1030 -8.26 -27.29 -41.42
C ARG A 1030 -7.29 -26.51 -40.57
N LEU A 1031 -6.07 -27.03 -40.42
CA LEU A 1031 -4.91 -26.25 -39.99
C LEU A 1031 -4.48 -25.37 -41.17
N VAL A 1032 -4.37 -24.06 -40.98
CA VAL A 1032 -4.11 -23.08 -42.03
C VAL A 1032 -3.00 -22.12 -41.61
N PHE A 1033 -2.04 -21.92 -42.51
CA PHE A 1033 -1.03 -20.87 -42.46
C PHE A 1033 -1.38 -19.86 -43.54
N ASP A 1034 -1.69 -18.63 -43.14
CA ASP A 1034 -2.02 -17.53 -44.05
C ASP A 1034 -0.80 -16.61 -44.23
N LEU A 1035 -0.49 -16.41 -45.50
CA LEU A 1035 0.75 -15.82 -45.96
C LEU A 1035 0.52 -14.51 -46.73
N ALA A 1036 -0.74 -14.12 -46.97
CA ALA A 1036 -1.14 -13.06 -47.90
C ALA A 1036 -0.69 -11.65 -47.50
N GLN A 1037 -0.27 -11.42 -46.27
CA GLN A 1037 -0.07 -10.10 -45.66
C GLN A 1037 1.26 -9.44 -46.06
N SER A 1038 2.16 -10.16 -46.73
CA SER A 1038 3.52 -9.71 -47.03
C SER A 1038 4.05 -10.33 -48.33
N ASP A 1039 4.91 -9.59 -49.04
CA ASP A 1039 5.71 -10.02 -50.20
C ASP A 1039 7.05 -10.67 -49.80
N VAL A 1040 7.17 -11.12 -48.54
CA VAL A 1040 8.40 -11.70 -48.02
C VAL A 1040 8.32 -13.22 -48.04
N ASP A 1041 9.28 -13.80 -48.76
CA ASP A 1041 9.51 -15.23 -48.85
C ASP A 1041 9.78 -15.87 -47.48
N LEU A 1042 9.30 -17.09 -47.31
CA LEU A 1042 9.39 -17.83 -46.05
C LEU A 1042 9.47 -19.33 -46.28
N GLN A 1043 10.01 -20.00 -45.27
CA GLN A 1043 10.10 -21.45 -45.19
C GLN A 1043 9.33 -21.94 -43.95
N ILE A 1044 8.56 -23.02 -44.10
CA ILE A 1044 7.85 -23.70 -43.01
C ILE A 1044 8.24 -25.18 -43.02
N ASP A 1045 8.56 -25.72 -41.86
CA ASP A 1045 8.98 -27.11 -41.65
C ASP A 1045 8.39 -27.69 -40.34
N ASN A 1046 8.43 -29.00 -40.13
CA ASN A 1046 8.09 -29.71 -38.89
C ASN A 1046 6.67 -29.43 -38.34
N VAL A 1047 5.67 -29.32 -39.22
CA VAL A 1047 4.30 -28.98 -38.80
C VAL A 1047 3.56 -30.18 -38.21
N GLY A 1048 3.06 -30.02 -36.98
CA GLY A 1048 2.19 -30.97 -36.30
C GLY A 1048 1.01 -30.31 -35.57
N LEU A 1049 -0.03 -31.10 -35.32
CA LEU A 1049 -1.16 -30.75 -34.47
C LEU A 1049 -1.39 -31.91 -33.48
N TYR A 1050 -1.28 -31.63 -32.19
CA TYR A 1050 -1.29 -32.63 -31.13
C TYR A 1050 -2.45 -32.40 -30.17
N ARG A 1051 -3.00 -33.47 -29.59
CA ARG A 1051 -3.92 -33.36 -28.44
C ARG A 1051 -3.11 -33.09 -27.17
N GLY A 1052 -3.56 -32.14 -26.36
CA GLY A 1052 -2.88 -31.69 -25.15
C GLY A 1052 -1.85 -30.60 -25.40
N ARG A 1053 -0.99 -30.39 -24.39
CA ARG A 1053 -0.10 -29.21 -24.28
C ARG A 1053 1.29 -29.35 -24.90
N GLY A 1054 1.70 -30.56 -25.28
CA GLY A 1054 3.05 -30.85 -25.76
C GLY A 1054 3.13 -31.04 -27.28
N CYS A 1055 4.29 -30.73 -27.85
CA CYS A 1055 4.66 -31.19 -29.19
C CYS A 1055 5.16 -32.63 -29.12
N GLY A 1056 4.64 -33.50 -29.98
CA GLY A 1056 5.23 -34.83 -30.22
C GLY A 1056 6.34 -34.78 -31.27
N ASP A 1057 6.93 -35.93 -31.56
CA ASP A 1057 7.69 -36.12 -32.81
C ASP A 1057 6.70 -35.99 -33.99
N PRO A 1058 6.98 -35.15 -35.00
CA PRO A 1058 6.10 -34.96 -36.15
C PRO A 1058 5.64 -36.26 -36.82
#